data_AF-D3B1U5-F1
#
_entry.id   AF-D3B1U5-F1
#
_cell.length_a   1.000
_cell.length_b   1.000
_cell.length_c   1.000
_cell.angle_alpha   90.00
_cell.angle_beta   90.00
_cell.angle_gamma   90.00
#
_symmetry.space_group_name_H-M   'P 1'
#
loop_
_entity.id
_entity.type
_entity.pdbx_description
1 polymer ?
#
loop_
_entity_poly.entity_id
_entity_poly.type
_entity_poly.pdbx_seq_one_letter_code
_entity_poly.pdbx_strand_id
1 'polypeptide(L)'
;MDSDDFNNKKNDDYTLEGDENGFSFKAKIGTTSEENPFDYDAYMELLAKSLDKESLGNEANNPFFQQLKQAMATYSSLAGRLGYLTAGYGVKGFRFSNFTVSLKSIQSFDDIYYIFEKFLCSPKSMDQVYGKAAAKFPFCLKNCTQEFYVCEDCSSNPGAILCEGCFKKGKHIERGHTYTKQTAQGDSACDCGKIEAILPSGFCCDHATTEGESVYPIDLIEPELKKSIHLFMRYLIHFILNEIQVLIAAKGGEAALNKVARRLLDICQWLVEIFKQSYVIMYIFAEEMSFQSLDPRTFDHLKPTPLPFLELEALDDRDVLPPITKENPIGLVLKGVLADPDIMNIAKLLFDPLSNIVPFSTVYIGEILKVYPQLSSKTENIAALTWKALNSIPSVIPLITKSPSPSSNLIHIILSFYKTLLNKKDVFNLDDASDRESFNNYLAPHNDIVAISYFFGYSKEIVEWVYNNDWIFEEFLELFSIMQGLAPIKRLKTNSPQGSLPHLYSVLRLENIFHVAVGSLFETILKKLELPIVKYIPLILKYVKPSSINYFTFNNYQLPSNDLLSGKDSFSLHAPFARLIRNVLYMETNQTLLESKQLFNNDQLLFLFNTTLVPSVVKLQSVNGIWVLNQNVTEFVLMYKNSMYPMDVNNNQLLSVLLGSNYYLNLLISTSTSNYKSTKEYAYCLSDMLTCLIWVLQFRNNSNYEKCRKFAIQNLIANRNILLDELKLILVEDQIMREAEALSLINEIAFTTGKDKFLKLKPEYYPRFDYYFDDYIRGDSQVALKNLNENIKSANPTQFPEPAVLDRLTPQFEVINNHFNEPLLYDIVFSVLLQYSHPKFKLQSSVPALTFENSDYFIPKFGSKGLETCARHVLYILGMALRHFVTKKIYSLSDELQSSIVPTIKSLLAKDPSIKAEPLSILNILQVYQVETEDGVQLLNILDLVSDINKIIGDNHDLSLLVKFILKTIQEFNSVFTKYVKERQETTTTTTTVDQIDKEKKTEENMSNEDKMIEALKKRKEMNEKLQQQS
;
A
#
# COMPACT_ATOMS: atom_id res chain seq x y z
N MET A 1 -1.05 -27.23 -34.20
CA MET A 1 -1.59 -26.45 -35.32
C MET A 1 -0.78 -25.16 -35.41
N ASP A 2 0.51 -25.35 -35.68
CA ASP A 2 1.14 -25.08 -36.97
C ASP A 2 0.83 -23.74 -37.65
N SER A 3 1.96 -23.06 -37.78
CA SER A 3 2.40 -22.00 -38.67
C SER A 3 2.16 -22.27 -40.17
N ASP A 4 2.46 -21.20 -40.92
CA ASP A 4 2.99 -21.14 -42.29
C ASP A 4 2.01 -20.74 -43.41
N ASP A 5 2.27 -19.57 -44.02
CA ASP A 5 2.91 -19.53 -45.36
C ASP A 5 3.35 -18.10 -45.81
N PHE A 6 4.68 -17.90 -45.81
CA PHE A 6 5.59 -17.55 -46.92
C PHE A 6 5.27 -16.54 -48.07
N ASN A 7 6.16 -15.53 -48.15
CA ASN A 7 6.98 -15.03 -49.30
C ASN A 7 6.38 -14.43 -50.60
N ASN A 8 6.82 -13.20 -50.96
CA ASN A 8 7.87 -12.97 -52.00
C ASN A 8 8.28 -11.48 -52.20
N LYS A 9 9.62 -11.23 -52.15
CA LYS A 9 10.54 -10.53 -53.10
C LYS A 9 9.97 -9.43 -54.05
N LYS A 10 10.67 -8.35 -54.45
CA LYS A 10 12.11 -7.99 -54.55
C LYS A 10 12.25 -6.50 -54.98
N ASN A 11 13.38 -5.88 -54.61
CA ASN A 11 14.23 -4.82 -55.22
C ASN A 11 13.70 -3.87 -56.31
N ASP A 12 14.07 -2.58 -56.23
CA ASP A 12 15.15 -2.00 -57.06
C ASP A 12 15.66 -0.64 -56.52
N ASP A 13 16.98 -0.46 -56.68
CA ASP A 13 17.81 0.72 -56.38
C ASP A 13 17.41 1.97 -57.17
N TYR A 14 17.69 3.18 -56.65
CA TYR A 14 18.35 4.27 -57.39
C TYR A 14 18.91 5.33 -56.42
N THR A 15 20.24 5.49 -56.43
CA THR A 15 21.00 6.67 -56.03
C THR A 15 20.88 7.78 -57.06
N LEU A 16 20.89 9.06 -56.66
CA LEU A 16 21.40 10.17 -57.48
C LEU A 16 21.99 11.29 -56.60
N GLU A 17 23.22 11.67 -56.97
CA GLU A 17 24.03 12.79 -56.49
C GLU A 17 23.49 14.15 -56.99
N GLY A 18 24.06 15.23 -56.45
CA GLY A 18 23.59 16.60 -56.58
C GLY A 18 23.81 17.28 -57.94
N ASP A 19 23.25 18.49 -58.07
CA ASP A 19 24.04 19.68 -58.38
C ASP A 19 23.23 20.98 -58.27
N GLU A 20 23.99 22.06 -58.11
CA GLU A 20 23.64 23.47 -58.01
C GLU A 20 22.78 23.98 -59.18
N ASN A 21 21.84 24.90 -58.90
CA ASN A 21 21.64 26.12 -59.70
C ASN A 21 20.60 27.03 -59.03
N GLY A 22 21.04 28.24 -58.69
CA GLY A 22 20.18 29.29 -58.15
C GLY A 22 19.29 29.92 -59.21
N PHE A 23 18.08 30.30 -58.79
CA PHE A 23 17.28 31.33 -59.47
C PHE A 23 16.72 32.29 -58.41
N SER A 24 17.22 33.53 -58.42
CA SER A 24 16.65 34.64 -57.65
C SER A 24 15.58 35.34 -58.49
N PHE A 25 14.37 35.48 -57.98
CA PHE A 25 13.41 36.47 -58.48
C PHE A 25 13.52 37.74 -57.62
N LYS A 26 14.08 38.81 -58.18
CA LYS A 26 13.96 40.17 -57.64
C LYS A 26 12.76 40.85 -58.31
N ALA A 27 11.62 40.90 -57.63
CA ALA A 27 10.58 41.85 -57.96
C ALA A 27 10.92 43.21 -57.32
N LYS A 28 11.17 44.22 -58.14
CA LYS A 28 11.32 45.62 -57.72
C LYS A 28 9.93 46.16 -57.38
N ILE A 29 9.64 46.40 -56.10
CA ILE A 29 8.51 47.26 -55.70
C ILE A 29 9.13 48.57 -55.21
N GLY A 30 8.76 49.65 -55.90
CA GLY A 30 9.24 51.00 -55.62
C GLY A 30 8.73 51.50 -54.28
N THR A 31 9.61 52.24 -53.60
CA THR A 31 9.33 53.00 -52.39
C THR A 31 8.36 54.15 -52.67
N THR A 32 7.24 54.20 -51.95
CA THR A 32 6.57 55.46 -51.59
C THR A 32 6.12 55.38 -50.13
N SER A 33 6.24 56.54 -49.48
CA SER A 33 6.18 56.87 -48.07
C SER A 33 4.82 56.67 -47.36
N GLU A 34 4.94 56.42 -46.05
CA GLU A 34 4.06 56.81 -44.92
C GLU A 34 2.56 56.43 -44.91
N GLU A 35 2.19 55.78 -43.81
CA GLU A 35 0.84 55.61 -43.21
C GLU A 35 -0.22 54.80 -43.98
N ASN A 36 -0.14 53.46 -43.88
CA ASN A 36 -1.33 52.59 -43.72
C ASN A 36 -0.87 51.21 -43.19
N PRO A 37 -1.59 50.55 -42.27
CA PRO A 37 -1.29 49.15 -41.95
C PRO A 37 -1.52 48.31 -43.20
N PHE A 38 -0.63 47.35 -43.45
CA PHE A 38 -0.72 46.42 -44.57
C PHE A 38 -2.09 45.71 -44.53
N ASP A 39 -3.00 46.06 -45.43
CA ASP A 39 -4.31 45.42 -45.55
C ASP A 39 -4.10 44.04 -46.17
N TYR A 40 -3.83 43.06 -45.30
CA TYR A 40 -3.56 41.68 -45.68
C TYR A 40 -4.76 41.06 -46.41
N ASP A 41 -5.98 41.48 -46.09
CA ASP A 41 -7.18 40.98 -46.75
C ASP A 41 -7.30 41.59 -48.17
N ALA A 42 -6.97 42.87 -48.37
CA ALA A 42 -6.84 43.45 -49.71
C ALA A 42 -5.66 42.87 -50.52
N TYR A 43 -4.54 42.53 -49.88
CA TYR A 43 -3.41 41.85 -50.51
C TYR A 43 -3.78 40.43 -50.94
N MET A 44 -4.48 39.68 -50.08
CA MET A 44 -4.97 38.33 -50.40
C MET A 44 -6.09 38.36 -51.45
N GLU A 45 -6.91 39.41 -51.49
CA GLU A 45 -7.90 39.63 -52.55
C GLU A 45 -7.23 40.00 -53.88
N LEU A 46 -6.15 40.79 -53.86
CA LEU A 46 -5.29 41.06 -55.02
C LEU A 46 -4.58 39.81 -55.52
N LEU A 47 -4.09 38.96 -54.61
CA LEU A 47 -3.47 37.67 -54.93
C LEU A 47 -4.49 36.69 -55.54
N ALA A 48 -5.70 36.62 -54.98
CA ALA A 48 -6.80 35.83 -55.52
C ALA A 48 -7.23 36.31 -56.92
N LYS A 49 -7.29 37.65 -57.14
CA LYS A 49 -7.55 38.23 -58.47
C LYS A 49 -6.41 37.97 -59.46
N SER A 50 -5.15 37.95 -59.01
CA SER A 50 -3.98 37.66 -59.85
C SER A 50 -3.83 36.18 -60.22
N LEU A 51 -4.50 35.27 -59.49
CA LEU A 51 -4.54 33.83 -59.75
C LEU A 51 -5.71 33.42 -60.68
N ASP A 52 -6.50 34.38 -61.19
CA ASP A 52 -7.64 34.11 -62.06
C ASP A 52 -7.22 33.90 -63.55
N LYS A 53 -7.23 32.62 -63.90
CA LYS A 53 -7.31 31.88 -65.18
C LYS A 53 -6.68 32.33 -66.51
N GLU A 54 -6.11 33.50 -66.73
CA GLU A 54 -5.60 33.84 -68.08
C GLU A 54 -4.08 34.06 -68.23
N SER A 55 -3.30 34.07 -67.15
CA SER A 55 -1.86 34.39 -67.24
C SER A 55 -0.88 33.29 -66.78
N LEU A 56 -1.37 32.16 -66.27
CA LEU A 56 -0.53 31.04 -65.79
C LEU A 56 -0.77 29.78 -66.64
N GLY A 57 -0.12 29.68 -67.80
CA GLY A 57 -0.04 28.43 -68.56
C GLY A 57 0.75 27.36 -67.80
N ASN A 58 0.38 26.07 -67.96
CA ASN A 58 1.00 24.81 -67.45
C ASN A 58 1.53 24.72 -65.99
N GLU A 59 1.59 25.79 -65.21
CA GLU A 59 2.00 25.79 -63.79
C GLU A 59 0.86 25.46 -62.82
N ALA A 60 -0.37 25.32 -63.32
CA ALA A 60 -1.56 24.98 -62.51
C ALA A 60 -1.50 23.60 -61.81
N ASN A 61 -0.59 22.72 -62.23
CA ASN A 61 -0.34 21.41 -61.62
C ASN A 61 0.85 21.39 -60.65
N ASN A 62 1.48 22.54 -60.39
CA ASN A 62 2.55 22.62 -59.40
C ASN A 62 1.97 22.36 -57.99
N PRO A 63 2.52 21.40 -57.21
CA PRO A 63 2.06 21.08 -55.86
C PRO A 63 1.97 22.29 -54.92
N PHE A 64 2.85 23.27 -55.10
CA PHE A 64 2.83 24.52 -54.32
C PHE A 64 1.57 25.35 -54.61
N PHE A 65 1.17 25.49 -55.88
CA PHE A 65 -0.04 26.24 -56.26
C PHE A 65 -1.33 25.51 -55.86
N GLN A 66 -1.31 24.17 -55.84
CA GLN A 66 -2.41 23.35 -55.31
C GLN A 66 -2.57 23.53 -53.80
N GLN A 67 -1.46 23.50 -53.05
CA GLN A 67 -1.45 23.78 -51.60
C GLN A 67 -1.89 25.22 -51.29
N LEU A 68 -1.44 26.19 -52.09
CA LEU A 68 -1.84 27.60 -51.93
C LEU A 68 -3.34 27.80 -52.19
N LYS A 69 -3.88 27.20 -53.26
CA LYS A 69 -5.33 27.22 -53.55
C LYS A 69 -6.15 26.57 -52.45
N GLN A 70 -5.69 25.44 -51.92
CA GLN A 70 -6.35 24.75 -50.83
C GLN A 70 -6.33 25.59 -49.55
N ALA A 71 -5.19 26.22 -49.20
CA ALA A 71 -5.08 27.12 -48.08
C ALA A 71 -5.99 28.36 -48.22
N MET A 72 -6.05 28.97 -49.41
CA MET A 72 -6.92 30.10 -49.71
C MET A 72 -8.42 29.73 -49.66
N ALA A 73 -8.79 28.55 -50.15
CA ALA A 73 -10.17 28.06 -50.07
C ALA A 73 -10.59 27.81 -48.60
N THR A 74 -9.70 27.22 -47.80
CA THR A 74 -9.92 27.04 -46.35
C THR A 74 -10.04 28.38 -45.63
N TYR A 75 -9.15 29.34 -45.91
CA TYR A 75 -9.18 30.67 -45.30
C TYR A 75 -10.44 31.47 -45.68
N SER A 76 -10.85 31.44 -46.95
CA SER A 76 -12.07 32.10 -47.42
C SER A 76 -13.33 31.47 -46.80
N SER A 77 -13.35 30.14 -46.65
CA SER A 77 -14.42 29.42 -45.96
C SER A 77 -14.50 29.78 -44.47
N LEU A 78 -13.36 29.88 -43.78
CA LEU A 78 -13.27 30.28 -42.38
C LEU A 78 -13.76 31.72 -42.17
N ALA A 79 -13.27 32.66 -42.98
CA ALA A 79 -13.65 34.08 -42.92
C ALA A 79 -15.15 34.29 -43.19
N GLY A 80 -15.72 33.54 -44.15
CA GLY A 80 -17.15 33.57 -44.44
C GLY A 80 -18.02 33.03 -43.29
N ARG A 81 -17.55 32.02 -42.56
CA ARG A 81 -18.28 31.39 -41.45
C ARG A 81 -18.23 32.19 -40.15
N LEU A 82 -17.05 32.70 -39.77
CA LEU A 82 -16.82 33.38 -38.49
C LEU A 82 -17.21 34.87 -38.50
N GLY A 83 -17.69 35.37 -39.65
CA GLY A 83 -17.85 36.78 -39.94
C GLY A 83 -16.49 37.44 -40.19
N TYR A 84 -16.45 38.49 -41.03
CA TYR A 84 -15.25 39.29 -41.21
C TYR A 84 -14.84 39.91 -39.87
N LEU A 85 -13.89 39.30 -39.17
CA LEU A 85 -13.20 39.93 -38.06
C LEU A 85 -12.40 41.09 -38.66
N THR A 86 -12.98 42.30 -38.63
CA THR A 86 -12.50 43.46 -39.39
C THR A 86 -11.26 44.13 -38.79
N ALA A 87 -10.94 43.87 -37.52
CA ALA A 87 -9.81 44.49 -36.83
C ALA A 87 -9.26 43.55 -35.74
N GLY A 88 -7.95 43.35 -35.72
CA GLY A 88 -7.28 42.70 -34.60
C GLY A 88 -6.89 43.69 -33.50
N TYR A 89 -6.27 43.18 -32.43
CA TYR A 89 -5.99 43.98 -31.24
C TYR A 89 -5.06 45.16 -31.56
N GLY A 90 -5.37 46.34 -31.03
CA GLY A 90 -4.63 47.59 -31.30
C GLY A 90 -5.01 48.31 -32.60
N VAL A 91 -5.88 47.73 -33.44
CA VAL A 91 -6.40 48.38 -34.66
C VAL A 91 -7.68 49.16 -34.37
N LYS A 92 -7.84 50.31 -35.02
CA LYS A 92 -9.03 51.17 -34.90
C LYS A 92 -10.31 50.38 -35.22
N GLY A 93 -11.25 50.34 -34.27
CA GLY A 93 -12.52 49.61 -34.41
C GLY A 93 -12.54 48.19 -33.84
N PHE A 94 -11.45 47.73 -33.20
CA PHE A 94 -11.42 46.49 -32.43
C PHE A 94 -12.50 46.45 -31.33
N ARG A 95 -13.21 45.32 -31.20
CA ARG A 95 -14.19 45.08 -30.12
C ARG A 95 -14.17 43.63 -29.68
N PHE A 96 -14.04 43.37 -28.37
CA PHE A 96 -14.11 42.02 -27.79
C PHE A 96 -15.44 41.30 -28.11
N SER A 97 -16.56 42.04 -28.22
CA SER A 97 -17.87 41.48 -28.57
C SER A 97 -17.87 40.75 -29.91
N ASN A 98 -17.08 41.20 -30.88
CA ASN A 98 -16.99 40.57 -32.20
C ASN A 98 -16.34 39.19 -32.08
N PHE A 99 -15.26 39.11 -31.31
CA PHE A 99 -14.59 37.85 -31.00
C PHE A 99 -15.47 36.91 -30.15
N THR A 100 -16.38 37.44 -29.33
CA THR A 100 -17.36 36.60 -28.57
C THR A 100 -18.34 35.91 -29.51
N VAL A 101 -18.82 36.63 -30.53
CA VAL A 101 -19.71 36.06 -31.56
C VAL A 101 -18.99 34.97 -32.33
N SER A 102 -17.73 35.20 -32.74
CA SER A 102 -16.92 34.20 -33.45
C SER A 102 -16.63 32.96 -32.58
N LEU A 103 -16.24 33.14 -31.30
CA LEU A 103 -16.05 32.01 -30.38
C LEU A 103 -17.33 31.18 -30.16
N LYS A 104 -18.51 31.81 -30.11
CA LYS A 104 -19.79 31.08 -30.02
C LYS A 104 -20.15 30.29 -31.29
N SER A 105 -19.51 30.62 -32.40
CA SER A 105 -19.81 30.09 -33.74
C SER A 105 -18.80 29.06 -34.23
N ILE A 106 -17.78 28.73 -33.43
CA ILE A 106 -16.76 27.74 -33.79
C ILE A 106 -17.39 26.36 -34.05
N GLN A 107 -16.80 25.65 -34.98
CA GLN A 107 -17.17 24.29 -35.38
C GLN A 107 -15.95 23.37 -35.49
N SER A 108 -14.75 23.93 -35.54
CA SER A 108 -13.50 23.18 -35.56
C SER A 108 -12.37 23.90 -34.83
N PHE A 109 -11.31 23.16 -34.59
CA PHE A 109 -10.05 23.63 -34.04
C PHE A 109 -9.39 24.76 -34.86
N ASP A 110 -9.50 24.69 -36.20
CA ASP A 110 -8.96 25.71 -37.11
C ASP A 110 -9.62 27.08 -36.95
N ASP A 111 -10.89 27.12 -36.52
CA ASP A 111 -11.59 28.37 -36.23
C ASP A 111 -10.88 29.15 -35.12
N ILE A 112 -10.39 28.44 -34.10
CA ILE A 112 -9.75 29.04 -32.93
C ILE A 112 -8.37 29.59 -33.30
N TYR A 113 -7.61 28.86 -34.12
CA TYR A 113 -6.35 29.37 -34.67
C TYR A 113 -6.56 30.65 -35.48
N TYR A 114 -7.55 30.67 -36.36
CA TYR A 114 -7.87 31.85 -37.14
C TYR A 114 -8.22 33.05 -36.24
N ILE A 115 -9.06 32.83 -35.23
CA ILE A 115 -9.43 33.85 -34.24
C ILE A 115 -8.19 34.36 -33.49
N PHE A 116 -7.29 33.46 -33.07
CA PHE A 116 -6.08 33.81 -32.34
C PHE A 116 -5.10 34.62 -33.20
N GLU A 117 -4.81 34.16 -34.42
CA GLU A 117 -3.92 34.87 -35.36
C GLU A 117 -4.47 36.26 -35.71
N LYS A 118 -5.78 36.36 -36.00
CA LYS A 118 -6.44 37.64 -36.26
C LYS A 118 -6.41 38.54 -35.03
N PHE A 119 -6.50 38.01 -33.83
CA PHE A 119 -6.40 38.81 -32.61
C PHE A 119 -4.99 39.41 -32.45
N LEU A 120 -3.94 38.61 -32.66
CA LEU A 120 -2.56 39.03 -32.42
C LEU A 120 -2.03 40.06 -33.44
N CYS A 121 -2.64 40.17 -34.63
CA CYS A 121 -2.19 41.10 -35.69
C CYS A 121 -0.69 40.95 -36.04
N SER A 122 -0.09 39.77 -35.83
CA SER A 122 1.34 39.56 -36.04
C SER A 122 1.64 39.38 -37.54
N PRO A 123 2.62 40.11 -38.11
CA PRO A 123 3.08 39.92 -39.48
C PRO A 123 3.99 38.67 -39.64
N LYS A 124 4.43 38.07 -38.53
CA LYS A 124 5.29 36.87 -38.50
C LYS A 124 4.44 35.64 -38.14
N SER A 125 4.75 34.49 -38.71
CA SER A 125 4.03 33.23 -38.43
C SER A 125 4.27 32.74 -37.01
N MET A 126 3.32 32.00 -36.43
CA MET A 126 3.41 31.52 -35.04
C MET A 126 4.72 30.78 -34.71
N ASP A 127 5.17 29.92 -35.62
CA ASP A 127 6.42 29.15 -35.46
C ASP A 127 7.67 30.03 -35.31
N GLN A 128 7.68 31.18 -35.99
CA GLN A 128 8.79 32.12 -36.02
C GLN A 128 8.87 32.99 -34.75
N VAL A 129 7.77 33.15 -34.03
CA VAL A 129 7.68 34.13 -32.95
C VAL A 129 7.67 33.48 -31.56
N TYR A 130 7.04 32.32 -31.43
CA TYR A 130 6.94 31.63 -30.13
C TYR A 130 6.81 30.10 -30.26
N GLY A 131 7.09 29.53 -31.43
CA GLY A 131 7.21 28.08 -31.64
C GLY A 131 8.51 27.50 -31.07
N LYS A 132 8.67 26.17 -31.20
CA LYS A 132 9.83 25.42 -30.69
C LYS A 132 11.20 25.93 -31.14
N ALA A 133 11.25 26.64 -32.28
CA ALA A 133 12.46 27.24 -32.82
C ALA A 133 12.83 28.58 -32.16
N ALA A 134 11.84 29.31 -31.63
CA ALA A 134 12.02 30.62 -31.00
C ALA A 134 12.28 30.53 -29.48
N ALA A 135 11.61 29.59 -28.79
CA ALA A 135 11.83 29.31 -27.37
C ALA A 135 11.82 27.79 -27.12
N LYS A 136 12.97 27.23 -26.73
CA LYS A 136 13.06 25.81 -26.36
C LYS A 136 12.28 25.55 -25.08
N PHE A 137 11.62 24.40 -25.00
CA PHE A 137 11.04 23.96 -23.74
C PHE A 137 12.19 23.70 -22.75
N PRO A 138 12.07 24.16 -21.49
CA PRO A 138 13.08 23.86 -20.48
C PRO A 138 13.06 22.40 -20.04
N PHE A 139 12.05 21.62 -20.46
CA PHE A 139 11.92 20.20 -20.14
C PHE A 139 11.33 19.41 -21.30
N CYS A 140 11.51 18.09 -21.25
CA CYS A 140 11.02 17.17 -22.27
C CYS A 140 9.52 16.89 -22.11
N LEU A 141 8.75 17.02 -23.19
CA LEU A 141 7.31 16.66 -23.25
C LEU A 141 7.05 15.21 -23.71
N LYS A 142 8.10 14.42 -23.95
CA LYS A 142 7.95 13.08 -24.53
C LYS A 142 7.54 12.06 -23.46
N ASN A 143 6.48 11.30 -23.73
CA ASN A 143 6.16 10.09 -22.98
C ASN A 143 7.03 8.92 -23.47
N CYS A 144 7.60 8.20 -22.52
CA CYS A 144 8.37 6.98 -22.71
C CYS A 144 7.41 5.80 -22.76
N THR A 145 6.98 5.43 -23.97
CA THR A 145 5.97 4.37 -24.18
C THR A 145 6.56 3.00 -24.53
N GLN A 146 7.87 2.94 -24.80
CA GLN A 146 8.56 1.71 -25.19
C GLN A 146 9.76 1.46 -24.29
N GLU A 147 10.72 2.39 -24.27
CA GLU A 147 11.96 2.26 -23.50
C GLU A 147 12.33 3.59 -22.86
N PHE A 148 12.91 3.52 -21.66
CA PHE A 148 13.49 4.65 -20.94
C PHE A 148 14.77 4.26 -20.22
N TYR A 149 15.49 5.29 -19.78
CA TYR A 149 16.77 5.18 -19.09
C TYR A 149 16.66 5.81 -17.71
N VAL A 150 17.16 5.12 -16.70
CA VAL A 150 17.33 5.65 -15.34
C VAL A 150 18.82 5.83 -15.12
N CYS A 151 19.28 7.06 -14.95
CA CYS A 151 20.69 7.35 -14.66
C CYS A 151 20.84 7.56 -13.15
N GLU A 152 21.46 6.63 -12.44
CA GLU A 152 21.55 6.66 -10.97
C GLU A 152 22.38 7.86 -10.48
N ASP A 153 23.42 8.24 -11.24
CA ASP A 153 24.29 9.35 -10.85
C ASP A 153 23.68 10.74 -11.11
N CYS A 154 22.83 10.85 -12.13
CA CYS A 154 22.16 12.12 -12.44
C CYS A 154 20.80 12.24 -11.76
N SER A 155 20.26 11.15 -11.22
CA SER A 155 18.92 11.17 -10.71
C SER A 155 18.84 11.78 -9.31
N SER A 156 17.95 12.76 -9.15
CA SER A 156 17.59 13.31 -7.84
C SER A 156 16.56 12.42 -7.12
N ASN A 157 15.87 11.51 -7.84
CA ASN A 157 14.91 10.56 -7.25
C ASN A 157 14.87 9.18 -7.97
N PRO A 158 14.61 8.06 -7.28
CA PRO A 158 14.69 6.73 -7.91
C PRO A 158 13.70 6.47 -9.06
N GLY A 159 12.69 7.33 -9.22
CA GLY A 159 11.68 7.24 -10.28
C GLY A 159 11.98 8.09 -11.50
N ALA A 160 13.09 8.84 -11.53
CA ALA A 160 13.37 9.75 -12.63
C ALA A 160 13.78 8.98 -13.89
N ILE A 161 13.09 9.24 -14.99
CA ILE A 161 13.29 8.54 -16.25
C ILE A 161 13.67 9.50 -17.37
N LEU A 162 14.53 9.04 -18.27
CA LEU A 162 14.95 9.76 -19.46
C LEU A 162 14.51 8.99 -20.69
N CYS A 163 13.85 9.66 -21.62
CA CYS A 163 13.62 9.07 -22.94
C CYS A 163 14.97 8.87 -23.65
N GLU A 164 15.04 7.88 -24.54
CA GLU A 164 16.28 7.56 -25.27
C GLU A 164 16.95 8.78 -25.89
N GLY A 165 16.16 9.67 -26.49
CA GLY A 165 16.69 10.90 -27.12
C GLY A 165 17.34 11.84 -26.12
N CYS A 166 16.75 12.02 -24.94
CA CYS A 166 17.34 12.86 -23.89
C CYS A 166 18.57 12.20 -23.27
N PHE A 167 18.51 10.90 -23.01
CA PHE A 167 19.65 10.14 -22.47
C PHE A 167 20.87 10.20 -23.41
N LYS A 168 20.67 9.98 -24.71
CA LYS A 168 21.76 10.02 -25.70
C LYS A 168 22.33 11.42 -25.93
N LYS A 169 21.50 12.46 -25.84
CA LYS A 169 21.90 13.86 -26.01
C LYS A 169 22.40 14.52 -24.71
N GLY A 170 22.29 13.82 -23.58
CA GLY A 170 22.90 14.20 -22.31
C GLY A 170 24.32 13.66 -22.20
N LYS A 171 25.06 14.13 -21.20
CA LYS A 171 26.46 13.72 -20.98
C LYS A 171 26.59 12.41 -20.19
N HIS A 172 25.54 11.59 -20.12
CA HIS A 172 25.49 10.38 -19.30
C HIS A 172 26.51 9.33 -19.75
N ILE A 173 26.57 9.05 -21.07
CA ILE A 173 27.51 8.08 -21.64
C ILE A 173 28.95 8.63 -21.58
N GLU A 174 29.14 9.90 -21.96
CA GLU A 174 30.46 10.54 -22.01
C GLU A 174 31.14 10.62 -20.63
N ARG A 175 30.37 10.83 -19.57
CA ARG A 175 30.86 10.87 -18.18
C ARG A 175 30.96 9.49 -17.52
N GLY A 176 30.61 8.43 -18.23
CA GLY A 176 30.66 7.07 -17.69
C GLY A 176 29.71 6.83 -16.52
N HIS A 177 28.53 7.46 -16.53
CA HIS A 177 27.56 7.31 -15.44
C HIS A 177 26.98 5.90 -15.39
N THR A 178 26.52 5.50 -14.20
CA THR A 178 25.75 4.29 -13.94
C THR A 178 24.30 4.52 -14.36
N TYR A 179 23.78 3.66 -15.24
CA TYR A 179 22.41 3.75 -15.71
C TYR A 179 21.82 2.37 -16.03
N THR A 180 20.49 2.29 -15.94
CA THR A 180 19.71 1.11 -16.32
C THR A 180 18.75 1.48 -17.45
N LYS A 181 18.70 0.64 -18.49
CA LYS A 181 17.67 0.71 -19.54
C LYS A 181 16.49 -0.18 -19.13
N GLN A 182 15.28 0.36 -19.15
CA GLN A 182 14.07 -0.36 -18.77
C GLN A 182 13.00 -0.26 -19.87
N THR A 183 12.16 -1.28 -19.97
CA THR A 183 11.00 -1.30 -20.86
C THR A 183 9.81 -0.66 -20.14
N ALA A 184 9.11 0.24 -20.81
CA ALA A 184 7.95 0.91 -20.25
C ALA A 184 6.77 -0.07 -20.08
N GLN A 185 6.23 -0.17 -18.87
CA GLN A 185 4.97 -0.87 -18.59
C GLN A 185 3.75 0.08 -18.62
N GLY A 186 3.91 1.27 -19.21
CA GLY A 186 2.88 2.29 -19.33
C GLY A 186 3.43 3.64 -19.78
N ASP A 187 2.55 4.63 -19.95
CA ASP A 187 2.92 5.98 -20.39
C ASP A 187 3.54 6.79 -19.24
N SER A 188 4.88 6.86 -19.18
CA SER A 188 5.60 7.67 -18.21
C SER A 188 6.31 8.85 -18.89
N ALA A 189 6.24 10.06 -18.33
CA ALA A 189 6.83 11.25 -18.94
C ALA A 189 8.35 11.32 -18.71
N CYS A 190 9.11 11.82 -19.70
CA CYS A 190 10.54 12.09 -19.55
C CYS A 190 10.79 13.23 -18.54
N ASP A 191 11.84 13.08 -17.73
CA ASP A 191 12.22 14.03 -16.67
C ASP A 191 13.42 14.92 -17.03
N CYS A 192 13.91 14.83 -18.27
CA CYS A 192 14.98 15.71 -18.73
C CYS A 192 14.56 17.18 -18.66
N GLY A 193 15.39 18.02 -18.02
CA GLY A 193 15.14 19.45 -17.82
C GLY A 193 14.35 19.79 -16.55
N LYS A 194 13.94 18.79 -15.77
CA LYS A 194 13.30 18.95 -14.46
C LYS A 194 14.36 18.83 -13.36
N ILE A 195 14.78 19.94 -12.78
CA ILE A 195 15.90 20.00 -11.81
C ILE A 195 15.63 19.20 -10.53
N GLU A 196 14.36 19.02 -10.22
CA GLU A 196 13.83 18.22 -9.13
C GLU A 196 13.99 16.69 -9.33
N ALA A 197 14.12 16.24 -10.58
CA ALA A 197 14.14 14.83 -10.94
C ALA A 197 15.51 14.40 -11.48
N ILE A 198 16.14 15.26 -12.27
CA ILE A 198 17.45 15.05 -12.85
C ILE A 198 18.34 16.25 -12.47
N LEU A 199 19.52 16.00 -11.93
CA LEU A 199 20.52 17.04 -11.68
C LEU A 199 20.82 17.80 -12.98
N PRO A 200 21.10 19.12 -12.95
CA PRO A 200 21.36 19.91 -14.16
C PRO A 200 22.47 19.32 -15.05
N SER A 201 23.46 18.68 -14.42
CA SER A 201 24.55 17.96 -15.10
C SER A 201 24.08 16.78 -15.97
N GLY A 202 22.86 16.29 -15.74
CA GLY A 202 22.20 15.22 -16.48
C GLY A 202 21.18 15.70 -17.51
N PHE A 203 21.04 17.00 -17.72
CA PHE A 203 20.17 17.50 -18.78
C PHE A 203 20.79 17.26 -20.17
N CYS A 204 19.94 17.04 -21.16
CA CYS A 204 20.38 16.98 -22.55
C CYS A 204 20.62 18.39 -23.10
N CYS A 205 21.41 18.50 -24.17
CA CYS A 205 21.69 19.79 -24.81
C CYS A 205 20.45 20.54 -25.33
N ASP A 206 19.31 19.87 -25.45
CA ASP A 206 18.04 20.49 -25.91
C ASP A 206 17.19 21.05 -24.76
N HIS A 207 17.39 20.56 -23.53
CA HIS A 207 16.62 20.95 -22.34
C HIS A 207 17.51 21.45 -21.20
N ALA A 208 18.82 21.57 -21.42
CA ALA A 208 19.73 22.20 -20.47
C ALA A 208 19.51 23.71 -20.48
N THR A 209 19.08 24.26 -19.35
CA THR A 209 19.23 25.69 -19.09
C THR A 209 20.72 25.98 -18.86
N THR A 210 21.29 26.91 -19.63
CA THR A 210 22.71 27.30 -19.50
C THR A 210 22.98 27.78 -18.07
N GLU A 211 23.95 27.16 -17.40
CA GLU A 211 24.42 27.57 -16.08
C GLU A 211 24.77 29.06 -16.10
N GLY A 212 23.97 29.90 -15.42
CA GLY A 212 24.31 31.30 -15.14
C GLY A 212 23.40 32.38 -15.76
N GLU A 213 22.53 32.07 -16.72
CA GLU A 213 21.58 33.06 -17.29
C GLU A 213 20.19 32.44 -17.44
N SER A 214 19.34 32.59 -16.41
CA SER A 214 17.93 32.23 -16.50
C SER A 214 17.17 33.28 -17.32
N VAL A 215 17.24 33.20 -18.65
CA VAL A 215 16.37 34.03 -19.48
C VAL A 215 14.95 33.52 -19.29
N TYR A 216 14.11 34.34 -18.67
CA TYR A 216 12.71 34.01 -18.44
C TYR A 216 12.03 33.82 -19.81
N PRO A 217 11.38 32.67 -20.10
CA PRO A 217 10.94 32.36 -21.46
C PRO A 217 9.98 33.38 -22.08
N ILE A 218 9.27 34.13 -21.24
CA ILE A 218 8.38 35.21 -21.67
C ILE A 218 9.13 36.49 -22.09
N ASP A 219 10.37 36.67 -21.62
CA ASP A 219 11.22 37.83 -21.95
C ASP A 219 11.91 37.65 -23.31
N LEU A 220 11.73 36.49 -23.94
CA LEU A 220 12.12 36.22 -25.33
C LEU A 220 11.13 36.81 -26.36
N ILE A 221 9.97 37.32 -25.91
CA ILE A 221 8.92 37.87 -26.77
C ILE A 221 8.88 39.39 -26.67
N GLU A 222 8.65 40.07 -27.80
CA GLU A 222 8.46 41.53 -27.86
C GLU A 222 7.31 41.99 -26.92
N PRO A 223 7.48 43.11 -26.17
CA PRO A 223 6.53 43.54 -25.13
C PRO A 223 5.07 43.67 -25.56
N GLU A 224 4.80 44.21 -26.75
CA GLU A 224 3.43 44.39 -27.26
C GLU A 224 2.77 43.07 -27.63
N LEU A 225 3.53 42.11 -28.14
CA LEU A 225 3.03 40.78 -28.44
C LEU A 225 2.78 40.00 -27.15
N LYS A 226 3.68 40.09 -26.17
CA LYS A 226 3.48 39.55 -24.81
C LYS A 226 2.17 40.07 -24.22
N LYS A 227 1.95 41.38 -24.26
CA LYS A 227 0.70 42.03 -23.82
C LYS A 227 -0.53 41.48 -24.56
N SER A 228 -0.46 41.36 -25.89
CA SER A 228 -1.55 40.84 -26.72
C SER A 228 -1.92 39.39 -26.38
N ILE A 229 -0.92 38.53 -26.13
CA ILE A 229 -1.13 37.13 -25.73
C ILE A 229 -1.79 37.08 -24.34
N HIS A 230 -1.30 37.84 -23.35
CA HIS A 230 -1.93 37.92 -22.03
C HIS A 230 -3.41 38.33 -22.11
N LEU A 231 -3.71 39.36 -22.88
CA LEU A 231 -5.09 39.85 -23.04
C LEU A 231 -6.00 38.86 -23.75
N PHE A 232 -5.48 38.16 -24.77
CA PHE A 232 -6.23 37.09 -25.42
C PHE A 232 -6.51 35.94 -24.45
N MET A 233 -5.50 35.47 -23.71
CA MET A 233 -5.66 34.36 -22.77
C MET A 233 -6.63 34.73 -21.64
N ARG A 234 -6.53 35.94 -21.09
CA ARG A 234 -7.49 36.47 -20.11
C ARG A 234 -8.92 36.46 -20.64
N TYR A 235 -9.10 36.93 -21.86
CA TYR A 235 -10.41 36.95 -22.53
C TYR A 235 -10.94 35.53 -22.77
N LEU A 236 -10.10 34.62 -23.24
CA LEU A 236 -10.46 33.22 -23.49
C LEU A 236 -10.84 32.50 -22.20
N ILE A 237 -10.09 32.70 -21.10
CA ILE A 237 -10.41 32.18 -19.78
C ILE A 237 -11.77 32.71 -19.33
N HIS A 238 -12.02 34.02 -19.45
CA HIS A 238 -13.32 34.58 -19.09
C HIS A 238 -14.47 33.97 -19.91
N PHE A 239 -14.26 33.73 -21.21
CA PHE A 239 -15.22 33.03 -22.06
C PHE A 239 -15.48 31.60 -21.58
N ILE A 240 -14.42 30.82 -21.31
CA ILE A 240 -14.52 29.45 -20.78
C ILE A 240 -15.32 29.42 -19.48
N LEU A 241 -15.01 30.33 -18.54
CA LEU A 241 -15.68 30.42 -17.25
C LEU A 241 -17.18 30.74 -17.41
N ASN A 242 -17.54 31.63 -18.32
CA ASN A 242 -18.94 31.96 -18.61
C ASN A 242 -19.70 30.76 -19.20
N GLU A 243 -19.09 30.02 -20.12
CA GLU A 243 -19.68 28.82 -20.70
C GLU A 243 -19.85 27.69 -19.65
N ILE A 244 -18.87 27.53 -18.75
CA ILE A 244 -19.00 26.64 -17.58
C ILE A 244 -20.18 27.07 -16.70
N GLN A 245 -20.33 28.38 -16.43
CA GLN A 245 -21.48 28.87 -15.65
C GLN A 245 -22.82 28.63 -16.35
N VAL A 246 -22.88 28.70 -17.68
CA VAL A 246 -24.09 28.34 -18.44
C VAL A 246 -24.42 26.87 -18.27
N LEU A 247 -23.43 25.96 -18.30
CA LEU A 247 -23.65 24.54 -18.03
C LEU A 247 -24.20 24.32 -16.62
N ILE A 248 -23.62 24.98 -15.61
CA ILE A 248 -24.06 24.89 -14.21
C ILE A 248 -25.50 25.42 -14.01
N ALA A 249 -25.84 26.55 -14.65
CA ALA A 249 -27.09 27.26 -14.42
C ALA A 249 -28.29 26.70 -15.20
N ALA A 250 -28.08 25.73 -16.08
CA ALA A 250 -29.06 25.37 -17.09
C ALA A 250 -30.32 24.65 -16.56
N LYS A 251 -31.48 25.26 -16.87
CA LYS A 251 -32.81 24.63 -16.97
C LYS A 251 -33.23 24.40 -18.44
N GLY A 252 -32.28 24.44 -19.38
CA GLY A 252 -32.52 24.42 -20.84
C GLY A 252 -32.54 23.01 -21.45
N GLY A 253 -33.02 22.89 -22.70
CA GLY A 253 -33.09 21.60 -23.41
C GLY A 253 -31.73 21.01 -23.78
N GLU A 254 -31.63 19.68 -23.75
CA GLU A 254 -30.42 18.86 -23.91
C GLU A 254 -29.52 19.24 -25.11
N ALA A 255 -30.13 19.65 -26.23
CA ALA A 255 -29.40 20.03 -27.44
C ALA A 255 -28.55 21.32 -27.30
N ALA A 256 -29.01 22.31 -26.51
CA ALA A 256 -28.27 23.56 -26.32
C ALA A 256 -27.04 23.35 -25.42
N LEU A 257 -27.17 22.48 -24.41
CA LEU A 257 -26.08 22.12 -23.49
C LEU A 257 -25.00 21.31 -24.19
N ASN A 258 -25.38 20.36 -25.05
CA ASN A 258 -24.44 19.60 -25.88
C ASN A 258 -23.61 20.51 -26.80
N LYS A 259 -24.17 21.61 -27.30
CA LYS A 259 -23.44 22.58 -28.12
C LYS A 259 -22.41 23.37 -27.30
N VAL A 260 -22.74 23.74 -26.06
CA VAL A 260 -21.82 24.43 -25.14
C VAL A 260 -20.66 23.50 -24.75
N ALA A 261 -20.98 22.27 -24.32
CA ALA A 261 -19.98 21.28 -23.92
C ALA A 261 -19.00 20.95 -25.05
N ARG A 262 -19.50 20.77 -26.28
CA ARG A 262 -18.66 20.52 -27.46
C ARG A 262 -17.71 21.69 -27.75
N ARG A 263 -18.22 22.93 -27.73
CA ARG A 263 -17.38 24.13 -27.91
C ARG A 263 -16.27 24.22 -26.87
N LEU A 264 -16.58 23.94 -25.59
CA LEU A 264 -15.57 23.93 -24.53
C LEU A 264 -14.50 22.86 -24.78
N LEU A 265 -14.89 21.67 -25.22
CA LEU A 265 -13.94 20.61 -25.57
C LEU A 265 -13.01 21.03 -26.72
N ASP A 266 -13.56 21.63 -27.78
CA ASP A 266 -12.76 22.10 -28.92
C ASP A 266 -11.73 23.16 -28.49
N ILE A 267 -12.13 24.11 -27.63
CA ILE A 267 -11.23 25.12 -27.06
C ILE A 267 -10.13 24.48 -26.20
N CYS A 268 -10.49 23.55 -25.32
CA CYS A 268 -9.51 22.91 -24.45
C CYS A 268 -8.53 22.03 -25.23
N GLN A 269 -8.99 21.34 -26.27
CA GLN A 269 -8.12 20.57 -27.17
C GLN A 269 -7.16 21.49 -27.92
N TRP A 270 -7.63 22.66 -28.37
CA TRP A 270 -6.78 23.70 -28.94
C TRP A 270 -5.68 24.19 -27.99
N LEU A 271 -6.03 24.46 -26.73
CA LEU A 271 -5.05 24.82 -25.71
C LEU A 271 -3.99 23.72 -25.54
N VAL A 272 -4.39 22.45 -25.46
CA VAL A 272 -3.44 21.32 -25.34
C VAL A 272 -2.47 21.27 -26.52
N GLU A 273 -2.94 21.46 -27.75
CA GLU A 273 -2.08 21.41 -28.94
C GLU A 273 -1.16 22.62 -29.07
N ILE A 274 -1.62 23.83 -28.73
CA ILE A 274 -0.76 25.01 -28.76
C ILE A 274 0.30 24.96 -27.64
N PHE A 275 -0.03 24.39 -26.47
CA PHE A 275 0.93 24.17 -25.39
C PHE A 275 2.03 23.17 -25.75
N LYS A 276 1.76 22.20 -26.63
CA LYS A 276 2.80 21.30 -27.18
C LYS A 276 3.76 22.01 -28.14
N GLN A 277 3.36 23.17 -28.66
CA GLN A 277 4.11 23.94 -29.66
C GLN A 277 4.84 25.15 -29.05
N SER A 278 4.29 25.75 -27.99
CA SER A 278 4.82 26.96 -27.36
C SER A 278 4.79 26.89 -25.83
N TYR A 279 5.98 26.82 -25.23
CA TYR A 279 6.13 26.92 -23.78
C TYR A 279 5.67 28.28 -23.26
N VAL A 280 5.91 29.35 -24.02
CA VAL A 280 5.58 30.71 -23.60
C VAL A 280 4.07 30.91 -23.51
N ILE A 281 3.30 30.40 -24.47
CA ILE A 281 1.83 30.44 -24.41
C ILE A 281 1.31 29.63 -23.22
N MET A 282 1.86 28.43 -22.99
CA MET A 282 1.50 27.60 -21.84
C MET A 282 1.79 28.31 -20.51
N TYR A 283 2.91 29.02 -20.43
CA TYR A 283 3.31 29.78 -19.26
C TYR A 283 2.42 31.01 -19.02
N ILE A 284 2.14 31.81 -20.05
CA ILE A 284 1.22 32.96 -19.94
C ILE A 284 -0.18 32.50 -19.51
N PHE A 285 -0.67 31.41 -20.08
CA PHE A 285 -1.95 30.85 -19.68
C PHE A 285 -1.95 30.41 -18.21
N ALA A 286 -0.85 29.81 -17.72
CA ALA A 286 -0.67 29.46 -16.32
C ALA A 286 -0.69 30.69 -15.40
N GLU A 287 -0.06 31.80 -15.78
CA GLU A 287 -0.10 33.06 -15.03
C GLU A 287 -1.53 33.63 -14.97
N GLU A 288 -2.22 33.70 -16.11
CA GLU A 288 -3.60 34.19 -16.19
C GLU A 288 -4.58 33.31 -15.42
N MET A 289 -4.41 31.97 -15.43
CA MET A 289 -5.21 31.06 -14.62
C MET A 289 -4.95 31.20 -13.12
N SER A 290 -3.71 31.49 -12.73
CA SER A 290 -3.31 31.61 -11.32
C SER A 290 -3.48 33.03 -10.75
N PHE A 291 -3.68 34.03 -11.60
CA PHE A 291 -3.62 35.46 -11.27
C PHE A 291 -2.29 35.90 -10.64
N GLN A 292 -1.21 35.17 -10.93
CA GLN A 292 0.09 35.40 -10.35
C GLN A 292 1.17 35.25 -11.42
N SER A 293 2.16 36.14 -11.39
CA SER A 293 3.41 36.00 -12.12
C SER A 293 4.54 35.71 -11.15
N LEU A 294 5.57 34.98 -11.58
CA LEU A 294 6.78 34.84 -10.79
C LEU A 294 7.67 36.08 -10.96
N ASP A 295 8.42 36.42 -9.91
CA ASP A 295 9.51 37.37 -10.04
C ASP A 295 10.53 36.81 -11.06
N PRO A 296 10.74 37.49 -12.20
CA PRO A 296 11.61 37.01 -13.27
C PRO A 296 13.11 36.98 -12.89
N ARG A 297 13.49 37.60 -11.76
CA ARG A 297 14.88 37.65 -11.29
C ARG A 297 15.20 36.58 -10.26
N THR A 298 14.24 36.29 -9.39
CA THR A 298 14.47 35.38 -8.25
C THR A 298 13.79 34.04 -8.44
N PHE A 299 12.79 33.96 -9.32
CA PHE A 299 11.89 32.80 -9.46
C PHE A 299 11.29 32.37 -8.11
N ASP A 300 11.21 33.28 -7.13
CA ASP A 300 10.75 32.98 -5.78
C ASP A 300 9.24 32.77 -5.77
N HIS A 301 8.82 31.51 -5.74
CA HIS A 301 7.42 31.10 -5.69
C HIS A 301 6.64 31.65 -4.49
N LEU A 302 7.33 32.10 -3.44
CA LEU A 302 6.71 32.69 -2.26
C LEU A 302 6.41 34.19 -2.38
N LYS A 303 6.94 34.84 -3.41
CA LYS A 303 6.75 36.27 -3.65
C LYS A 303 6.17 36.49 -5.05
N PRO A 304 4.95 35.97 -5.32
CA PRO A 304 4.30 36.23 -6.59
C PRO A 304 4.14 37.73 -6.79
N THR A 305 4.41 38.20 -7.99
CA THR A 305 4.08 39.56 -8.39
C THR A 305 2.65 39.60 -8.92
N PRO A 306 1.94 40.74 -8.78
CA PRO A 306 0.66 40.92 -9.46
C PRO A 306 0.78 40.61 -10.95
N LEU A 307 -0.28 40.05 -11.51
CA LEU A 307 -0.38 39.77 -12.94
C LEU A 307 -0.06 41.03 -13.76
N PRO A 308 0.64 40.95 -14.89
CA PRO A 308 0.95 42.12 -15.70
C PRO A 308 -0.29 42.65 -16.42
N PHE A 309 -0.22 43.92 -16.86
CA PHE A 309 -1.22 44.56 -17.71
C PHE A 309 -2.63 44.66 -17.07
N LEU A 310 -2.69 45.05 -15.79
CA LEU A 310 -3.95 45.22 -15.04
C LEU A 310 -4.51 46.66 -15.09
N GLU A 311 -3.67 47.68 -15.24
CA GLU A 311 -4.05 49.10 -15.18
C GLU A 311 -4.02 49.80 -16.55
N LEU A 312 -4.88 50.81 -16.69
CA LEU A 312 -5.26 51.49 -17.95
C LEU A 312 -4.24 52.54 -18.46
N GLU A 313 -3.15 52.82 -17.74
CA GLU A 313 -2.25 53.95 -18.05
C GLU A 313 -1.51 53.84 -19.41
N ALA A 314 -1.69 52.74 -20.15
CA ALA A 314 -1.05 52.49 -21.45
C ALA A 314 -2.03 52.28 -22.62
N LEU A 315 -3.31 52.67 -22.52
CA LEU A 315 -4.33 52.39 -23.54
C LEU A 315 -5.23 53.60 -23.82
N ASP A 316 -5.07 54.19 -25.00
CA ASP A 316 -5.70 55.46 -25.40
C ASP A 316 -7.10 55.29 -26.07
N ASP A 317 -7.76 54.13 -25.94
CA ASP A 317 -9.10 53.96 -26.53
C ASP A 317 -10.05 53.05 -25.73
N ARG A 318 -11.33 53.44 -25.78
CA ARG A 318 -12.43 52.90 -24.97
C ARG A 318 -13.02 51.63 -25.59
N ASP A 319 -12.70 50.47 -25.05
CA ASP A 319 -13.63 49.36 -24.82
C ASP A 319 -12.96 48.38 -23.82
N VAL A 320 -13.65 48.14 -22.72
CA VAL A 320 -13.18 47.63 -21.42
C VAL A 320 -12.23 46.43 -21.54
N LEU A 321 -11.08 46.47 -20.83
CA LEU A 321 -10.21 45.29 -20.61
C LEU A 321 -11.09 44.07 -20.26
N PRO A 322 -10.73 42.84 -20.70
CA PRO A 322 -11.45 41.64 -20.30
C PRO A 322 -11.65 41.66 -18.77
N PRO A 323 -12.90 41.54 -18.28
CA PRO A 323 -13.17 41.73 -16.86
C PRO A 323 -12.37 40.70 -16.06
N ILE A 324 -11.55 41.18 -15.13
CA ILE A 324 -10.88 40.32 -14.17
C ILE A 324 -11.97 39.76 -13.27
N THR A 325 -12.12 38.44 -13.25
CA THR A 325 -13.06 37.80 -12.34
C THR A 325 -12.64 38.13 -10.92
N LYS A 326 -13.61 38.49 -10.06
CA LYS A 326 -13.32 38.76 -8.64
C LYS A 326 -12.80 37.52 -7.90
N GLU A 327 -13.12 36.34 -8.43
CA GLU A 327 -12.68 35.06 -7.93
C GLU A 327 -11.62 34.45 -8.86
N ASN A 328 -10.72 33.65 -8.31
CA ASN A 328 -9.67 32.98 -9.06
C ASN A 328 -10.28 32.00 -10.10
N PRO A 329 -9.80 31.99 -11.36
CA PRO A 329 -10.30 31.12 -12.43
C PRO A 329 -10.28 29.64 -12.06
N ILE A 330 -9.22 29.18 -11.41
CA ILE A 330 -9.09 27.80 -10.93
C ILE A 330 -10.22 27.49 -9.96
N GLY A 331 -10.43 28.35 -8.95
CA GLY A 331 -11.49 28.19 -7.97
C GLY A 331 -12.89 28.13 -8.61
N LEU A 332 -13.13 28.92 -9.66
CA LEU A 332 -14.39 28.91 -10.40
C LEU A 332 -14.60 27.62 -11.22
N VAL A 333 -13.56 27.12 -11.91
CA VAL A 333 -13.63 25.83 -12.61
C VAL A 333 -13.91 24.70 -11.62
N LEU A 334 -13.24 24.70 -10.46
CA LEU A 334 -13.47 23.70 -9.41
C LEU A 334 -14.87 23.80 -8.80
N LYS A 335 -15.42 25.00 -8.60
CA LYS A 335 -16.83 25.19 -8.23
C LYS A 335 -17.78 24.64 -9.31
N GLY A 336 -17.40 24.72 -10.58
CA GLY A 336 -18.12 24.09 -11.67
C GLY A 336 -18.11 22.57 -11.58
N VAL A 337 -16.95 21.97 -11.37
CA VAL A 337 -16.83 20.51 -11.13
C VAL A 337 -17.65 20.07 -9.92
N LEU A 338 -17.72 20.89 -8.86
CA LEU A 338 -18.57 20.62 -7.71
C LEU A 338 -20.06 20.67 -8.05
N ALA A 339 -20.47 21.56 -8.93
CA ALA A 339 -21.87 21.69 -9.32
C ALA A 339 -22.30 20.59 -10.31
N ASP A 340 -21.41 20.22 -11.23
CA ASP A 340 -21.63 19.19 -12.25
C ASP A 340 -20.35 18.37 -12.48
N PRO A 341 -20.32 17.08 -12.08
CA PRO A 341 -19.24 16.14 -12.34
C PRO A 341 -18.77 16.04 -13.79
N ASP A 342 -19.64 16.25 -14.78
CA ASP A 342 -19.30 16.05 -16.19
C ASP A 342 -18.32 17.13 -16.69
N ILE A 343 -18.23 18.26 -15.98
CA ILE A 343 -17.24 19.33 -16.21
C ILE A 343 -15.81 18.85 -15.89
N MET A 344 -15.66 17.72 -15.19
CA MET A 344 -14.37 17.11 -14.88
C MET A 344 -13.46 16.93 -16.11
N ASN A 345 -14.01 16.49 -17.24
CA ASN A 345 -13.21 16.27 -18.45
C ASN A 345 -12.63 17.57 -19.01
N ILE A 346 -13.38 18.67 -18.88
CA ILE A 346 -12.93 20.01 -19.26
C ILE A 346 -11.83 20.47 -18.30
N ALA A 347 -12.03 20.31 -16.99
CA ALA A 347 -11.05 20.66 -15.97
C ALA A 347 -9.72 19.90 -16.16
N LYS A 348 -9.78 18.59 -16.47
CA LYS A 348 -8.59 17.78 -16.78
C LYS A 348 -7.82 18.33 -17.96
N LEU A 349 -8.49 18.60 -19.10
CA LEU A 349 -7.83 19.16 -20.28
C LEU A 349 -7.18 20.53 -20.01
N LEU A 350 -7.78 21.35 -19.14
CA LEU A 350 -7.22 22.65 -18.77
C LEU A 350 -6.03 22.55 -17.80
N PHE A 351 -6.15 21.74 -16.75
CA PHE A 351 -5.17 21.70 -15.66
C PHE A 351 -4.00 20.76 -15.94
N ASP A 352 -4.22 19.67 -16.69
CA ASP A 352 -3.21 18.64 -16.92
C ASP A 352 -1.92 19.18 -17.54
N PRO A 353 -1.96 19.99 -18.62
CA PRO A 353 -0.75 20.55 -19.22
C PRO A 353 -0.01 21.51 -18.29
N LEU A 354 -0.75 22.20 -17.41
CA LEU A 354 -0.24 23.27 -16.55
C LEU A 354 0.33 22.76 -15.23
N SER A 355 0.02 21.52 -14.85
CA SER A 355 0.43 20.90 -13.58
C SER A 355 1.96 20.84 -13.32
N ASN A 356 2.77 21.06 -14.36
CA ASN A 356 4.23 21.16 -14.25
C ASN A 356 4.74 22.62 -14.19
N ILE A 357 3.85 23.61 -14.29
CA ILE A 357 4.21 25.03 -14.17
C ILE A 357 4.00 25.45 -12.71
N VAL A 358 5.11 25.70 -12.03
CA VAL A 358 5.13 25.96 -10.58
C VAL A 358 4.16 27.05 -10.09
N PRO A 359 4.04 28.25 -10.69
CA PRO A 359 3.09 29.27 -10.22
C PRO A 359 1.63 28.80 -10.34
N PHE A 360 1.29 28.09 -11.42
CA PHE A 360 -0.03 27.49 -11.55
C PHE A 360 -0.24 26.41 -10.48
N SER A 361 0.68 25.47 -10.34
CA SER A 361 0.53 24.35 -9.40
C SER A 361 0.39 24.81 -7.95
N THR A 362 1.10 25.87 -7.56
CA THR A 362 1.01 26.44 -6.20
C THR A 362 -0.39 26.98 -5.92
N VAL A 363 -0.94 27.81 -6.82
CA VAL A 363 -2.29 28.35 -6.68
C VAL A 363 -3.35 27.29 -6.87
N TYR A 364 -3.14 26.35 -7.80
CA TYR A 364 -4.03 25.23 -8.06
C TYR A 364 -4.21 24.35 -6.84
N ILE A 365 -3.11 23.94 -6.20
CA ILE A 365 -3.16 23.20 -4.94
C ILE A 365 -3.90 24.03 -3.89
N GLY A 366 -3.56 25.32 -3.72
CA GLY A 366 -4.25 26.20 -2.77
C GLY A 366 -5.77 26.28 -2.98
N GLU A 367 -6.24 26.43 -4.22
CA GLU A 367 -7.66 26.47 -4.56
C GLU A 367 -8.32 25.11 -4.41
N ILE A 368 -7.68 24.02 -4.83
CA ILE A 368 -8.18 22.65 -4.59
C ILE A 368 -8.42 22.46 -3.10
N LEU A 369 -7.47 22.82 -2.23
CA LEU A 369 -7.61 22.61 -0.79
C LEU A 369 -8.83 23.32 -0.19
N LYS A 370 -9.19 24.51 -0.70
CA LYS A 370 -10.38 25.25 -0.25
C LYS A 370 -11.67 24.49 -0.54
N VAL A 371 -11.73 23.77 -1.65
CA VAL A 371 -12.91 23.03 -2.10
C VAL A 371 -12.83 21.51 -1.90
N TYR A 372 -11.65 21.00 -1.54
CA TYR A 372 -11.34 19.58 -1.40
C TYR A 372 -12.34 18.80 -0.52
N PRO A 373 -12.80 19.34 0.63
CA PRO A 373 -13.80 18.66 1.45
C PRO A 373 -15.12 18.37 0.71
N GLN A 374 -15.52 19.26 -0.20
CA GLN A 374 -16.74 19.14 -0.99
C GLN A 374 -16.51 18.24 -2.20
N LEU A 375 -15.32 18.36 -2.79
CA LEU A 375 -14.87 17.67 -3.99
C LEU A 375 -14.76 16.15 -3.76
N SER A 376 -14.09 15.74 -2.68
CA SER A 376 -13.92 14.33 -2.33
C SER A 376 -15.25 13.59 -2.05
N SER A 377 -16.30 14.31 -1.65
CA SER A 377 -17.62 13.71 -1.37
C SER A 377 -18.49 13.42 -2.61
N LYS A 378 -18.15 13.97 -3.79
CA LYS A 378 -19.07 14.00 -4.94
C LYS A 378 -18.74 13.02 -6.07
N THR A 379 -17.48 12.66 -6.31
CA THR A 379 -17.13 11.73 -7.42
C THR A 379 -15.82 10.98 -7.16
N GLU A 380 -15.75 9.72 -7.58
CA GLU A 380 -14.51 8.91 -7.58
C GLU A 380 -13.43 9.49 -8.52
N ASN A 381 -13.80 10.33 -9.49
CA ASN A 381 -12.90 10.91 -10.48
C ASN A 381 -12.14 12.17 -10.00
N ILE A 382 -12.56 12.79 -8.88
CA ILE A 382 -11.90 13.97 -8.31
C ILE A 382 -10.61 13.59 -7.57
N ALA A 383 -10.51 12.34 -7.11
CA ALA A 383 -9.30 11.72 -6.61
C ALA A 383 -8.14 11.94 -7.59
N ALA A 384 -8.36 11.75 -8.89
CA ALA A 384 -7.31 11.87 -9.91
C ALA A 384 -6.77 13.31 -10.07
N LEU A 385 -7.63 14.34 -10.01
CA LEU A 385 -7.20 15.74 -10.08
C LEU A 385 -6.39 16.14 -8.84
N THR A 386 -6.85 15.75 -7.65
CA THR A 386 -6.17 16.03 -6.39
C THR A 386 -4.86 15.24 -6.31
N TRP A 387 -4.89 13.96 -6.67
CA TRP A 387 -3.73 13.06 -6.71
C TRP A 387 -2.62 13.62 -7.59
N LYS A 388 -2.95 14.03 -8.81
CA LYS A 388 -1.96 14.59 -9.75
C LYS A 388 -1.38 15.92 -9.25
N ALA A 389 -2.22 16.78 -8.65
CA ALA A 389 -1.76 18.02 -8.05
C ALA A 389 -0.79 17.77 -6.88
N LEU A 390 -1.15 16.85 -5.97
CA LEU A 390 -0.36 16.50 -4.80
C LEU A 390 0.92 15.73 -5.14
N ASN A 391 0.97 15.00 -6.25
CA ASN A 391 2.18 14.31 -6.72
C ASN A 391 3.21 15.24 -7.39
N SER A 392 2.89 16.51 -7.61
CA SER A 392 3.87 17.53 -8.02
C SER A 392 4.68 17.97 -6.79
N ILE A 393 5.56 17.10 -6.31
CA ILE A 393 6.38 17.31 -5.11
C ILE A 393 7.05 18.70 -5.07
N PRO A 394 7.65 19.22 -6.16
CA PRO A 394 8.26 20.55 -6.14
C PRO A 394 7.28 21.66 -5.74
N SER A 395 6.03 21.55 -6.18
CA SER A 395 4.97 22.53 -5.90
C SER A 395 4.47 22.44 -4.45
N VAL A 396 4.60 21.26 -3.83
CA VAL A 396 4.12 20.98 -2.47
C VAL A 396 5.14 21.38 -1.40
N ILE A 397 6.44 21.28 -1.67
CA ILE A 397 7.51 21.57 -0.70
C ILE A 397 7.30 22.92 0.01
N PRO A 398 7.12 24.06 -0.70
CA PRO A 398 6.98 25.36 -0.03
C PRO A 398 5.72 25.46 0.83
N LEU A 399 4.62 24.80 0.42
CA LEU A 399 3.36 24.76 1.18
C LEU A 399 3.50 24.03 2.52
N ILE A 400 4.51 23.18 2.66
CA ILE A 400 4.82 22.49 3.91
C ILE A 400 5.92 23.23 4.66
N THR A 401 7.09 23.43 4.05
CA THR A 401 8.31 23.86 4.73
C THR A 401 8.38 25.36 5.03
N LYS A 402 7.60 26.16 4.30
CA LYS A 402 7.62 27.64 4.38
C LYS A 402 6.28 28.22 4.86
N SER A 403 5.39 27.37 5.36
CA SER A 403 4.08 27.79 5.85
C SER A 403 4.18 28.67 7.11
N PRO A 404 3.60 29.88 7.12
CA PRO A 404 3.71 30.82 8.25
C PRO A 404 2.88 30.42 9.48
N SER A 405 1.96 29.47 9.32
CA SER A 405 1.06 29.00 10.39
C SER A 405 0.63 27.54 10.17
N PRO A 406 0.13 26.85 11.21
CA PRO A 406 -0.50 25.54 11.05
C PRO A 406 -1.66 25.55 10.04
N SER A 407 -2.52 26.56 10.08
CA SER A 407 -3.68 26.68 9.19
C SER A 407 -3.35 26.81 7.70
N SER A 408 -2.12 27.17 7.36
CA SER A 408 -1.62 27.24 5.98
C SER A 408 -0.80 26.01 5.58
N ASN A 409 -0.42 25.15 6.53
CA ASN A 409 0.42 23.97 6.25
C ASN A 409 -0.40 22.84 5.62
N LEU A 410 0.06 22.34 4.48
CA LEU A 410 -0.67 21.32 3.72
C LEU A 410 -0.92 20.02 4.50
N ILE A 411 0.09 19.52 5.22
CA ILE A 411 -0.06 18.27 6.01
C ILE A 411 -1.12 18.47 7.09
N HIS A 412 -1.09 19.59 7.80
CA HIS A 412 -2.09 19.92 8.81
C HIS A 412 -3.50 20.04 8.23
N ILE A 413 -3.67 20.70 7.08
CA ILE A 413 -4.98 20.83 6.41
C ILE A 413 -5.54 19.44 6.08
N ILE A 414 -4.72 18.56 5.51
CA ILE A 414 -5.11 17.18 5.20
C ILE A 414 -5.50 16.43 6.48
N LEU A 415 -4.65 16.43 7.51
CA LEU A 415 -4.94 15.72 8.76
C LEU A 415 -6.19 16.26 9.45
N SER A 416 -6.36 17.58 9.50
CA SER A 416 -7.54 18.25 10.06
C SER A 416 -8.84 17.89 9.35
N PHE A 417 -8.79 17.74 8.03
CA PHE A 417 -9.92 17.23 7.25
C PHE A 417 -10.31 15.81 7.69
N TYR A 418 -9.36 14.89 7.76
CA TYR A 418 -9.63 13.51 8.21
C TYR A 418 -10.06 13.43 9.68
N LYS A 419 -9.50 14.27 10.56
CA LYS A 419 -10.01 14.43 11.93
C LYS A 419 -11.48 14.83 11.93
N THR A 420 -11.87 15.78 11.08
CA THR A 420 -13.27 16.23 10.93
C THR A 420 -14.18 15.11 10.42
N LEU A 421 -13.74 14.35 9.42
CA LEU A 421 -14.49 13.19 8.90
C LEU A 421 -14.72 12.14 9.98
N LEU A 422 -13.66 11.74 10.70
CA LEU A 422 -13.74 10.71 11.73
C LEU A 422 -14.52 11.16 12.96
N ASN A 423 -14.46 12.45 13.33
CA ASN A 423 -15.24 13.00 14.43
C ASN A 423 -16.75 13.04 14.14
N LYS A 424 -17.18 12.90 12.87
CA LYS A 424 -18.60 12.67 12.59
C LYS A 424 -19.14 11.36 13.18
N LYS A 425 -18.28 10.46 13.67
CA LYS A 425 -18.68 9.30 14.46
C LYS A 425 -19.68 9.64 15.56
N ASP A 426 -19.59 10.84 16.14
CA ASP A 426 -20.46 11.28 17.25
C ASP A 426 -21.92 11.56 16.80
N VAL A 427 -22.16 11.61 15.48
CA VAL A 427 -23.50 11.74 14.87
C VAL A 427 -24.15 10.37 14.63
N PHE A 428 -23.36 9.29 14.62
CA PHE A 428 -23.82 7.93 14.35
C PHE A 428 -23.85 7.12 15.64
N ASN A 429 -24.87 6.30 15.84
CA ASN A 429 -24.82 5.27 16.85
C ASN A 429 -24.02 4.06 16.32
N LEU A 430 -22.72 4.00 16.62
CA LEU A 430 -21.85 2.92 16.13
C LEU A 430 -22.12 1.54 16.77
N ASP A 431 -23.03 1.47 17.74
CA ASP A 431 -23.61 0.22 18.26
C ASP A 431 -24.86 -0.23 17.49
N ASP A 432 -25.37 0.61 16.57
CA ASP A 432 -26.43 0.28 15.61
C ASP A 432 -25.82 -0.14 14.26
N ALA A 433 -26.41 -1.16 13.64
CA ALA A 433 -25.92 -1.72 12.39
C ALA A 433 -26.06 -0.73 11.21
N SER A 434 -27.24 -0.14 11.05
CA SER A 434 -27.54 0.77 9.94
C SER A 434 -26.70 2.04 10.01
N ASP A 435 -26.54 2.62 11.21
CA ASP A 435 -25.73 3.81 11.42
C ASP A 435 -24.23 3.53 11.18
N ARG A 436 -23.75 2.34 11.55
CA ARG A 436 -22.37 1.94 11.33
C ARG A 436 -22.04 1.69 9.85
N GLU A 437 -22.94 1.07 9.08
CA GLU A 437 -22.82 1.00 7.62
C GLU A 437 -22.88 2.39 6.99
N SER A 438 -23.80 3.24 7.45
CA SER A 438 -23.90 4.63 6.98
C SER A 438 -22.61 5.40 7.25
N PHE A 439 -21.98 5.24 8.41
CA PHE A 439 -20.68 5.84 8.71
C PHE A 439 -19.55 5.28 7.84
N ASN A 440 -19.53 3.96 7.59
CA ASN A 440 -18.54 3.35 6.71
C ASN A 440 -18.67 3.85 5.26
N ASN A 441 -19.91 3.92 4.74
CA ASN A 441 -20.23 4.45 3.41
C ASN A 441 -19.94 5.95 3.31
N TYR A 442 -20.13 6.69 4.40
CA TYR A 442 -19.72 8.09 4.48
C TYR A 442 -18.20 8.26 4.34
N LEU A 443 -17.40 7.36 4.92
CA LEU A 443 -15.94 7.41 4.84
C LEU A 443 -15.37 6.80 3.54
N ALA A 444 -16.08 5.87 2.91
CA ALA A 444 -15.58 5.07 1.78
C ALA A 444 -15.00 5.89 0.61
N PRO A 445 -15.60 7.04 0.20
CA PRO A 445 -15.06 7.89 -0.86
C PRO A 445 -13.72 8.54 -0.54
N HIS A 446 -13.28 8.55 0.73
CA HIS A 446 -12.09 9.26 1.20
C HIS A 446 -10.87 8.33 1.42
N ASN A 447 -10.93 7.08 0.99
CA ASN A 447 -9.89 6.06 1.19
C ASN A 447 -8.75 6.11 0.14
N ASP A 448 -8.67 7.17 -0.64
CA ASP A 448 -7.82 7.36 -1.82
C ASP A 448 -6.53 8.17 -1.53
N ILE A 449 -6.37 8.73 -0.33
CA ILE A 449 -5.28 9.68 -0.03
C ILE A 449 -3.91 9.05 0.25
N VAL A 450 -3.38 8.27 -0.68
CA VAL A 450 -2.02 7.69 -0.52
C VAL A 450 -0.92 8.77 -0.62
N ALA A 451 -1.24 9.98 -1.14
CA ALA A 451 -0.29 11.05 -1.46
C ALA A 451 0.58 11.50 -0.26
N ILE A 452 0.05 11.45 0.96
CA ILE A 452 0.80 11.85 2.16
C ILE A 452 2.02 10.95 2.40
N SER A 453 1.95 9.67 2.01
CA SER A 453 3.11 8.76 2.06
C SER A 453 4.19 9.13 1.03
N TYR A 454 3.81 9.73 -0.10
CA TYR A 454 4.74 10.20 -1.13
C TYR A 454 5.50 11.45 -0.66
N PHE A 455 4.88 12.34 0.10
CA PHE A 455 5.60 13.50 0.65
C PHE A 455 6.85 13.08 1.43
N PHE A 456 6.71 12.03 2.24
CA PHE A 456 7.80 11.53 3.08
C PHE A 456 8.76 10.60 2.35
N GLY A 457 8.30 9.79 1.39
CA GLY A 457 9.19 8.88 0.65
C GLY A 457 10.18 9.59 -0.28
N TYR A 458 9.79 10.75 -0.83
CA TYR A 458 10.49 11.37 -1.96
C TYR A 458 11.21 12.68 -1.61
N SER A 459 10.74 13.49 -0.65
CA SER A 459 11.36 14.79 -0.33
C SER A 459 12.11 14.77 1.00
N LYS A 460 13.44 14.88 0.92
CA LYS A 460 14.32 15.04 2.10
C LYS A 460 13.98 16.32 2.88
N GLU A 461 13.68 17.42 2.17
CA GLU A 461 13.40 18.73 2.73
C GLU A 461 12.11 18.75 3.57
N ILE A 462 11.05 18.09 3.08
CA ILE A 462 9.79 17.94 3.83
C ILE A 462 10.05 17.14 5.11
N VAL A 463 10.78 16.04 5.01
CA VAL A 463 11.05 15.14 6.14
C VAL A 463 11.92 15.82 7.20
N GLU A 464 12.95 16.56 6.79
CA GLU A 464 13.80 17.34 7.70
C GLU A 464 12.99 18.42 8.41
N TRP A 465 12.12 19.13 7.68
CA TRP A 465 11.24 20.12 8.27
C TRP A 465 10.26 19.50 9.28
N VAL A 466 9.61 18.39 8.95
CA VAL A 466 8.70 17.68 9.88
C VAL A 466 9.46 17.14 11.08
N TYR A 467 10.70 16.66 10.90
CA TYR A 467 11.54 16.26 12.01
C TYR A 467 11.79 17.41 12.98
N ASN A 468 11.97 18.64 12.50
CA ASN A 468 12.19 19.81 13.35
C ASN A 468 10.90 20.42 13.93
N ASN A 469 9.72 19.90 13.57
CA ASN A 469 8.41 20.44 13.95
C ASN A 469 7.48 19.34 14.49
N ASP A 470 7.70 18.94 15.75
CA ASP A 470 7.00 17.81 16.39
C ASP A 470 5.47 17.93 16.38
N TRP A 471 4.90 19.14 16.33
CA TRP A 471 3.45 19.37 16.30
C TRP A 471 2.77 18.71 15.09
N ILE A 472 3.47 18.58 13.95
CA ILE A 472 2.94 17.86 12.78
C ILE A 472 2.79 16.38 13.10
N PHE A 473 3.74 15.79 13.81
CA PHE A 473 3.64 14.40 14.23
C PHE A 473 2.54 14.22 15.28
N GLU A 474 2.38 15.17 16.20
CA GLU A 474 1.27 15.16 17.16
C GLU A 474 -0.10 15.19 16.45
N GLU A 475 -0.24 15.88 15.31
CA GLU A 475 -1.46 15.84 14.49
C GLU A 475 -1.79 14.42 13.97
N PHE A 476 -0.78 13.63 13.58
CA PHE A 476 -0.97 12.21 13.25
C PHE A 476 -1.42 11.41 14.48
N LEU A 477 -0.83 11.67 15.65
CA LEU A 477 -1.17 10.97 16.89
C LEU A 477 -2.60 11.27 17.35
N GLU A 478 -3.06 12.51 17.19
CA GLU A 478 -4.46 12.87 17.42
C GLU A 478 -5.41 12.10 16.49
N LEU A 479 -5.07 12.03 15.20
CA LEU A 479 -5.85 11.28 14.22
C LEU A 479 -5.92 9.79 14.60
N PHE A 480 -4.79 9.17 14.93
CA PHE A 480 -4.74 7.80 15.42
C PHE A 480 -5.50 7.60 16.73
N SER A 481 -5.52 8.60 17.62
CA SER A 481 -6.31 8.55 18.85
C SER A 481 -7.80 8.50 18.57
N ILE A 482 -8.28 9.23 17.55
CA ILE A 482 -9.68 9.18 17.13
C ILE A 482 -10.00 7.79 16.58
N MET A 483 -9.12 7.23 15.74
CA MET A 483 -9.29 5.88 15.17
C MET A 483 -9.29 4.78 16.23
N GLN A 484 -8.36 4.83 17.18
CA GLN A 484 -8.26 3.90 18.33
C GLN A 484 -9.55 3.89 19.16
N GLY A 485 -10.21 5.05 19.28
CA GLY A 485 -11.44 5.24 20.05
C GLY A 485 -12.74 4.91 19.31
N LEU A 486 -12.68 4.45 18.05
CA LEU A 486 -13.88 4.03 17.32
C LEU A 486 -14.41 2.69 17.85
N ALA A 487 -15.75 2.60 17.93
CA ALA A 487 -16.54 1.67 18.75
C ALA A 487 -15.96 0.25 18.91
N PRO A 488 -15.66 -0.16 20.17
CA PRO A 488 -15.11 -1.48 20.44
C PRO A 488 -16.17 -2.57 20.20
N ILE A 489 -15.74 -3.74 19.74
CA ILE A 489 -16.59 -4.89 19.45
C ILE A 489 -16.83 -5.67 20.74
N LYS A 490 -18.08 -6.09 20.96
CA LYS A 490 -18.50 -6.92 22.08
C LYS A 490 -19.12 -8.23 21.58
N ARG A 491 -18.81 -9.35 22.24
CA ARG A 491 -19.35 -10.67 21.86
C ARG A 491 -20.85 -10.73 22.11
N LEU A 492 -21.61 -11.22 21.13
CA LEU A 492 -23.05 -11.46 21.23
C LEU A 492 -23.30 -12.93 21.65
N LYS A 493 -24.18 -13.15 22.65
CA LYS A 493 -24.45 -14.48 23.22
C LYS A 493 -25.79 -15.11 22.83
N THR A 494 -26.85 -14.33 22.63
CA THR A 494 -28.22 -14.85 22.53
C THR A 494 -28.75 -14.84 21.10
N ASN A 495 -28.98 -13.66 20.52
CA ASN A 495 -29.44 -13.51 19.14
C ASN A 495 -28.50 -12.56 18.39
N SER A 496 -28.27 -12.83 17.10
CA SER A 496 -27.80 -11.78 16.20
C SER A 496 -28.89 -10.69 16.19
N PRO A 497 -28.54 -9.40 16.37
CA PRO A 497 -29.51 -8.33 16.11
C PRO A 497 -30.07 -8.46 14.69
N GLN A 498 -31.27 -7.90 14.46
CA GLN A 498 -31.82 -7.77 13.11
C GLN A 498 -30.91 -6.80 12.34
N GLY A 499 -29.94 -7.36 11.61
CA GLY A 499 -28.83 -6.63 10.98
C GLY A 499 -27.50 -7.00 11.63
N SER A 500 -26.55 -7.50 10.83
CA SER A 500 -25.15 -7.63 11.26
C SER A 500 -24.58 -6.25 11.53
N LEU A 501 -23.72 -6.08 12.55
CA LEU A 501 -23.01 -4.82 12.81
C LEU A 501 -21.96 -4.56 11.72
N PRO A 502 -22.19 -3.70 10.72
CA PRO A 502 -21.35 -3.60 9.53
C PRO A 502 -19.96 -3.08 9.88
N HIS A 503 -18.96 -3.44 9.10
CA HIS A 503 -17.58 -3.09 9.41
C HIS A 503 -17.29 -1.60 9.21
N LEU A 504 -16.28 -1.11 9.91
CA LEU A 504 -15.63 0.16 9.60
C LEU A 504 -14.40 -0.07 8.71
N TYR A 505 -14.61 -0.74 7.56
CA TYR A 505 -13.56 -1.03 6.57
C TYR A 505 -12.75 0.21 6.23
N SER A 506 -13.44 1.32 5.99
CA SER A 506 -12.82 2.60 5.61
C SER A 506 -11.86 3.10 6.68
N VAL A 507 -12.19 2.91 7.96
CA VAL A 507 -11.32 3.31 9.07
C VAL A 507 -10.04 2.47 9.09
N LEU A 508 -10.14 1.14 8.89
CA LEU A 508 -8.96 0.27 8.82
C LEU A 508 -8.05 0.65 7.65
N ARG A 509 -8.64 0.96 6.48
CA ARG A 509 -7.89 1.40 5.31
C ARG A 509 -7.20 2.74 5.54
N LEU A 510 -7.88 3.71 6.15
CA LEU A 510 -7.28 4.98 6.54
C LEU A 510 -6.13 4.79 7.54
N GLU A 511 -6.33 3.97 8.57
CA GLU A 511 -5.26 3.65 9.54
C GLU A 511 -4.02 3.10 8.83
N ASN A 512 -4.21 2.18 7.89
CA ASN A 512 -3.12 1.63 7.09
C ASN A 512 -2.40 2.71 6.26
N ILE A 513 -3.13 3.59 5.57
CA ILE A 513 -2.56 4.66 4.75
C ILE A 513 -1.69 5.60 5.61
N PHE A 514 -2.20 6.06 6.75
CA PHE A 514 -1.43 6.94 7.62
C PHE A 514 -0.27 6.22 8.31
N HIS A 515 -0.42 4.93 8.64
CA HIS A 515 0.68 4.13 9.19
C HIS A 515 1.81 3.96 8.17
N VAL A 516 1.48 3.67 6.91
CA VAL A 516 2.45 3.62 5.79
C VAL A 516 3.14 4.97 5.64
N ALA A 517 2.41 6.08 5.69
CA ALA A 517 3.00 7.42 5.60
C ALA A 517 4.01 7.69 6.72
N VAL A 518 3.65 7.40 7.97
CA VAL A 518 4.59 7.55 9.11
C VAL A 518 5.76 6.56 9.00
N GLY A 519 5.55 5.36 8.47
CA GLY A 519 6.62 4.43 8.13
C GLY A 519 7.62 5.04 7.14
N SER A 520 7.14 5.63 6.04
CA SER A 520 7.97 6.32 5.05
C SER A 520 8.72 7.53 5.64
N LEU A 521 8.09 8.24 6.59
CA LEU A 521 8.74 9.30 7.36
C LEU A 521 9.92 8.76 8.16
N PHE A 522 9.72 7.74 8.98
CA PHE A 522 10.78 7.12 9.79
C PHE A 522 11.90 6.54 8.93
N GLU A 523 11.56 5.89 7.82
CA GLU A 523 12.54 5.34 6.89
C GLU A 523 13.43 6.43 6.31
N THR A 524 12.83 7.55 5.88
CA THR A 524 13.59 8.67 5.31
C THR A 524 14.43 9.39 6.36
N ILE A 525 13.92 9.55 7.58
CA ILE A 525 14.70 10.10 8.70
C ILE A 525 15.95 9.25 8.95
N LEU A 526 15.79 7.93 9.07
CA LEU A 526 16.92 7.04 9.35
C LEU A 526 17.89 6.93 8.17
N LYS A 527 17.38 6.68 6.96
CA LYS A 527 18.22 6.37 5.79
C LYS A 527 18.80 7.60 5.09
N LYS A 528 18.11 8.74 5.12
CA LYS A 528 18.52 9.95 4.37
C LYS A 528 18.94 11.11 5.27
N LEU A 529 18.43 11.21 6.50
CA LEU A 529 18.85 12.24 7.46
C LEU A 529 19.83 11.72 8.51
N GLU A 530 19.89 10.39 8.73
CA GLU A 530 20.71 9.76 9.76
C GLU A 530 20.41 10.28 11.18
N LEU A 531 19.14 10.62 11.44
CA LEU A 531 18.68 11.14 12.73
C LEU A 531 17.92 10.07 13.53
N PRO A 532 17.97 10.12 14.88
CA PRO A 532 17.30 9.14 15.71
C PRO A 532 15.78 9.33 15.68
N ILE A 533 15.03 8.24 15.45
CA ILE A 533 13.56 8.24 15.46
C ILE A 533 12.99 7.86 16.84
N VAL A 534 13.82 7.34 17.74
CA VAL A 534 13.44 7.03 19.13
C VAL A 534 12.82 8.23 19.86
N LYS A 535 13.13 9.47 19.44
CA LYS A 535 12.54 10.70 19.99
C LYS A 535 11.01 10.74 19.93
N TYR A 536 10.40 9.97 19.02
CA TYR A 536 8.95 9.93 18.87
C TYR A 536 8.26 9.01 19.89
N ILE A 537 8.99 8.13 20.59
CA ILE A 537 8.38 7.23 21.59
C ILE A 537 7.69 8.01 22.71
N PRO A 538 8.33 8.99 23.39
CA PRO A 538 7.65 9.80 24.40
C PRO A 538 6.40 10.50 23.88
N LEU A 539 6.40 10.97 22.63
CA LEU A 539 5.24 11.60 22.00
C LEU A 539 4.10 10.59 21.79
N ILE A 540 4.39 9.41 21.25
CA ILE A 540 3.41 8.33 21.07
C ILE A 540 2.81 7.92 22.44
N LEU A 541 3.64 7.80 23.47
CA LEU A 541 3.22 7.36 24.81
C LEU A 541 2.27 8.34 25.51
N LYS A 542 2.25 9.63 25.14
CA LYS A 542 1.23 10.58 25.62
C LYS A 542 -0.20 10.18 25.21
N TYR A 543 -0.34 9.46 24.10
CA TYR A 543 -1.63 9.05 23.54
C TYR A 543 -2.03 7.62 23.90
N VAL A 544 -1.11 6.85 24.48
CA VAL A 544 -1.42 5.54 25.08
C VAL A 544 -2.15 5.78 26.39
N LYS A 545 -3.42 5.35 26.48
CA LYS A 545 -4.31 5.60 27.62
C LYS A 545 -4.67 4.30 28.37
N PRO A 546 -3.80 3.77 29.25
CA PRO A 546 -4.06 2.54 30.00
C PRO A 546 -5.35 2.57 30.84
N SER A 547 -5.76 3.76 31.29
CA SER A 547 -6.95 3.95 32.14
C SER A 547 -8.27 3.49 31.51
N SER A 548 -8.30 3.21 30.21
CA SER A 548 -9.49 2.64 29.55
C SER A 548 -9.65 1.13 29.76
N ILE A 549 -8.67 0.45 30.37
CA ILE A 549 -8.69 -0.99 30.61
C ILE A 549 -8.79 -1.25 32.12
N ASN A 550 -9.66 -2.19 32.50
CA ASN A 550 -9.70 -2.70 33.87
C ASN A 550 -8.56 -3.68 34.07
N TYR A 551 -7.88 -3.62 35.22
CA TYR A 551 -6.81 -4.56 35.56
C TYR A 551 -7.22 -5.43 36.74
N PHE A 552 -6.68 -6.65 36.80
CA PHE A 552 -6.79 -7.54 37.94
C PHE A 552 -5.44 -8.20 38.23
N THR A 553 -5.29 -8.80 39.41
CA THR A 553 -4.04 -9.49 39.79
C THR A 553 -4.27 -10.99 39.83
N PHE A 554 -3.36 -11.75 39.22
CA PHE A 554 -3.34 -13.21 39.28
C PHE A 554 -1.88 -13.71 39.23
N ASN A 555 -1.52 -14.67 40.07
CA ASN A 555 -0.13 -15.17 40.23
C ASN A 555 0.93 -14.08 40.41
N ASN A 556 0.62 -13.03 41.17
CA ASN A 556 1.48 -11.85 41.36
C ASN A 556 1.71 -11.00 40.08
N TYR A 557 0.95 -11.25 39.02
CA TYR A 557 0.97 -10.44 37.80
C TYR A 557 -0.26 -9.55 37.73
N GLN A 558 -0.05 -8.30 37.30
CA GLN A 558 -1.13 -7.39 36.92
C GLN A 558 -1.53 -7.68 35.46
N LEU A 559 -2.79 -8.00 35.22
CA LEU A 559 -3.27 -8.44 33.92
C LEU A 559 -4.45 -7.56 33.47
N PRO A 560 -4.55 -7.23 32.17
CA PRO A 560 -5.72 -6.56 31.63
C PRO A 560 -6.92 -7.52 31.66
N SER A 561 -8.10 -6.97 31.98
CA SER A 561 -9.37 -7.68 31.90
C SER A 561 -9.78 -7.87 30.44
N ASN A 562 -9.86 -9.12 30.02
CA ASN A 562 -10.25 -9.58 28.69
C ASN A 562 -11.36 -10.63 28.79
N ASP A 563 -12.48 -10.30 29.44
CA ASP A 563 -13.62 -11.19 29.61
C ASP A 563 -14.47 -11.29 28.30
N LEU A 564 -13.81 -11.76 27.23
CA LEU A 564 -14.32 -11.81 25.86
C LEU A 564 -15.40 -12.86 25.68
N LEU A 565 -15.22 -14.04 26.27
CA LEU A 565 -16.13 -15.17 26.15
C LEU A 565 -17.45 -14.89 26.86
N SER A 566 -17.44 -14.23 28.03
CA SER A 566 -18.69 -13.77 28.65
C SER A 566 -19.35 -12.63 27.87
N GLY A 567 -18.61 -11.98 26.97
CA GLY A 567 -19.01 -10.77 26.30
C GLY A 567 -19.16 -9.61 27.28
N LYS A 568 -18.44 -9.60 28.40
CA LYS A 568 -18.46 -8.49 29.36
C LYS A 568 -17.56 -7.35 28.89
N ASP A 569 -16.35 -7.69 28.48
CA ASP A 569 -15.37 -6.74 27.96
C ASP A 569 -15.52 -6.59 26.44
N SER A 570 -15.18 -5.40 25.95
CA SER A 570 -15.15 -5.06 24.54
C SER A 570 -13.71 -4.87 24.08
N PHE A 571 -13.41 -5.07 22.80
CA PHE A 571 -12.07 -4.90 22.24
C PHE A 571 -12.07 -4.01 21.00
N SER A 572 -10.98 -3.31 20.76
CA SER A 572 -10.78 -2.56 19.51
C SER A 572 -9.94 -3.36 18.53
N LEU A 573 -10.24 -3.22 17.24
CA LEU A 573 -9.43 -3.76 16.14
C LEU A 573 -8.29 -2.81 15.74
N HIS A 574 -8.43 -1.54 16.13
CA HIS A 574 -7.47 -0.49 15.84
C HIS A 574 -6.42 -0.48 16.95
N ALA A 575 -5.15 -0.64 16.58
CA ALA A 575 -4.02 -0.58 17.50
C ALA A 575 -2.88 0.30 16.93
N PRO A 576 -3.18 1.51 16.39
CA PRO A 576 -2.19 2.31 15.69
C PRO A 576 -0.95 2.61 16.53
N PHE A 577 -1.11 2.88 17.84
CA PHE A 577 0.02 3.22 18.70
C PHE A 577 0.98 2.06 18.93
N ALA A 578 0.48 0.83 19.10
CA ALA A 578 1.33 -0.35 19.23
C ALA A 578 2.11 -0.61 17.93
N ARG A 579 1.46 -0.43 16.78
CA ARG A 579 2.08 -0.56 15.45
C ARG A 579 3.11 0.55 15.19
N LEU A 580 2.91 1.78 15.67
CA LEU A 580 3.88 2.86 15.58
C LEU A 580 5.11 2.61 16.44
N ILE A 581 4.91 2.21 17.70
CA ILE A 581 6.03 1.88 18.62
C ILE A 581 6.88 0.77 18.03
N ARG A 582 6.25 -0.26 17.45
CA ARG A 582 6.98 -1.31 16.75
C ARG A 582 7.80 -0.77 15.59
N ASN A 583 7.27 0.12 14.76
CA ASN A 583 8.07 0.69 13.68
C ASN A 583 9.32 1.39 14.22
N VAL A 584 9.18 2.18 15.28
CA VAL A 584 10.31 2.87 15.90
C VAL A 584 11.34 1.87 16.44
N LEU A 585 10.92 0.93 17.30
CA LEU A 585 11.83 -0.03 17.94
C LEU A 585 12.44 -1.05 16.95
N TYR A 586 11.75 -1.34 15.86
CA TYR A 586 12.24 -2.27 14.86
C TYR A 586 13.27 -1.62 13.92
N MET A 587 13.06 -0.35 13.58
CA MET A 587 13.90 0.38 12.62
C MET A 587 15.12 1.03 13.27
N GLU A 588 15.03 1.41 14.55
CA GLU A 588 16.16 1.97 15.30
C GLU A 588 17.13 0.86 15.72
N THR A 589 18.25 0.74 15.02
CA THR A 589 19.24 -0.33 15.26
C THR A 589 20.26 -0.01 16.35
N ASN A 590 20.29 1.23 16.83
CA ASN A 590 21.30 1.72 17.78
C ASN A 590 21.01 1.38 19.25
N GLN A 591 19.79 0.96 19.58
CA GLN A 591 19.36 0.69 20.95
C GLN A 591 18.89 -0.77 21.08
N THR A 592 19.28 -1.44 22.16
CA THR A 592 18.76 -2.79 22.42
C THR A 592 17.30 -2.74 22.85
N LEU A 593 16.55 -3.80 22.55
CA LEU A 593 15.15 -3.92 23.00
C LEU A 593 15.04 -3.85 24.54
N LEU A 594 16.04 -4.37 25.25
CA LEU A 594 16.04 -4.36 26.71
C LEU A 594 16.25 -2.96 27.29
N GLU A 595 17.10 -2.14 26.67
CA GLU A 595 17.22 -0.71 27.04
C GLU A 595 15.92 0.05 26.73
N SER A 596 15.27 -0.28 25.62
CA SER A 596 13.99 0.32 25.22
C SER A 596 12.88 0.05 26.23
N LYS A 597 12.95 -1.04 27.02
CA LYS A 597 11.99 -1.34 28.11
C LYS A 597 11.88 -0.18 29.11
N GLN A 598 12.96 0.55 29.35
CA GLN A 598 12.97 1.67 30.31
C GLN A 598 12.13 2.87 29.84
N LEU A 599 11.77 2.93 28.55
CA LEU A 599 10.94 3.99 27.99
C LEU A 599 9.46 3.84 28.33
N PHE A 600 9.04 2.68 28.84
CA PHE A 600 7.65 2.36 29.11
C PHE A 600 7.41 2.11 30.58
N ASN A 601 6.25 2.56 31.10
CA ASN A 601 5.75 2.00 32.36
C ASN A 601 4.99 0.69 32.10
N ASN A 602 4.79 -0.10 33.16
CA ASN A 602 4.14 -1.42 33.03
C ASN A 602 2.71 -1.31 32.50
N ASP A 603 1.91 -0.32 32.92
CA ASP A 603 0.52 -0.17 32.47
C ASP A 603 0.45 0.14 30.96
N GLN A 604 1.34 0.98 30.45
CA GLN A 604 1.49 1.29 29.02
C GLN A 604 1.89 0.05 28.23
N LEU A 605 2.88 -0.73 28.71
CA LEU A 605 3.24 -2.00 28.08
C LEU A 605 2.00 -2.90 28.02
N LEU A 606 1.37 -3.18 29.15
CA LEU A 606 0.21 -4.07 29.21
C LEU A 606 -0.94 -3.60 28.30
N PHE A 607 -1.20 -2.30 28.22
CA PHE A 607 -2.17 -1.75 27.28
C PHE A 607 -1.81 -2.07 25.83
N LEU A 608 -0.58 -1.78 25.41
CA LEU A 608 -0.12 -2.01 24.04
C LEU A 608 -0.19 -3.49 23.66
N PHE A 609 0.27 -4.36 24.57
CA PHE A 609 0.13 -5.80 24.43
C PHE A 609 -1.31 -6.24 24.25
N ASN A 610 -2.19 -5.71 25.09
CA ASN A 610 -3.59 -6.10 25.04
C ASN A 610 -4.22 -5.76 23.69
N THR A 611 -3.93 -4.56 23.19
CA THR A 611 -4.48 -4.06 21.92
C THR A 611 -4.03 -4.87 20.70
N THR A 612 -2.85 -5.53 20.73
CA THR A 612 -2.36 -6.36 19.62
C THR A 612 -2.61 -7.85 19.81
N LEU A 613 -2.72 -8.31 21.05
CA LEU A 613 -2.94 -9.72 21.35
C LEU A 613 -4.41 -10.13 21.17
N VAL A 614 -5.34 -9.29 21.63
CA VAL A 614 -6.77 -9.61 21.57
C VAL A 614 -7.26 -9.87 20.13
N PRO A 615 -6.93 -9.05 19.11
CA PRO A 615 -7.30 -9.34 17.73
C PRO A 615 -6.81 -10.70 17.22
N SER A 616 -5.60 -11.12 17.61
CA SER A 616 -5.03 -12.43 17.25
C SER A 616 -5.77 -13.60 17.92
N VAL A 617 -6.16 -13.44 19.20
CA VAL A 617 -6.98 -14.44 19.90
C VAL A 617 -8.38 -14.52 19.28
N VAL A 618 -9.00 -13.37 18.98
CA VAL A 618 -10.32 -13.31 18.33
C VAL A 618 -10.29 -13.96 16.94
N LYS A 619 -9.21 -13.79 16.18
CA LYS A 619 -9.02 -14.48 14.88
C LYS A 619 -9.19 -16.00 15.03
N LEU A 620 -8.49 -16.60 16.00
CA LEU A 620 -8.52 -18.04 16.26
C LEU A 620 -9.89 -18.50 16.77
N GLN A 621 -10.46 -17.76 17.72
CA GLN A 621 -11.80 -18.04 18.24
C GLN A 621 -12.87 -17.98 17.14
N SER A 622 -12.74 -17.06 16.19
CA SER A 622 -13.68 -16.91 15.07
C SER A 622 -13.64 -18.13 14.14
N VAL A 623 -12.44 -18.62 13.81
CA VAL A 623 -12.26 -19.85 13.01
C VAL A 623 -12.89 -21.05 13.71
N ASN A 624 -12.86 -21.09 15.04
CA ASN A 624 -13.47 -22.13 15.87
C ASN A 624 -14.96 -21.89 16.18
N GLY A 625 -15.62 -20.92 15.54
CA GLY A 625 -17.06 -20.72 15.61
C GLY A 625 -17.57 -20.03 16.89
N ILE A 626 -16.73 -19.31 17.63
CA ILE A 626 -17.17 -18.59 18.85
C ILE A 626 -17.89 -17.28 18.56
N TRP A 627 -17.62 -16.70 17.39
CA TRP A 627 -18.07 -15.37 16.97
C TRP A 627 -19.13 -15.40 15.87
N VAL A 628 -19.81 -16.54 15.64
CA VAL A 628 -20.77 -16.69 14.52
C VAL A 628 -21.93 -15.69 14.56
N LEU A 629 -22.32 -15.25 15.76
CA LEU A 629 -23.36 -14.21 15.94
C LEU A 629 -22.84 -12.80 15.67
N ASN A 630 -21.52 -12.60 15.71
CA ASN A 630 -20.84 -11.38 15.31
C ASN A 630 -20.36 -11.56 13.86
N GLN A 631 -21.26 -11.50 12.88
CA GLN A 631 -20.93 -11.70 11.46
C GLN A 631 -19.76 -10.81 10.98
N ASN A 632 -19.61 -9.66 11.63
CA ASN A 632 -18.55 -8.69 11.46
C ASN A 632 -17.17 -9.09 12.03
N VAL A 633 -17.03 -10.30 12.57
CA VAL A 633 -15.73 -10.83 12.97
C VAL A 633 -15.19 -11.74 11.87
N THR A 634 -16.04 -12.51 11.18
CA THR A 634 -15.61 -13.43 10.12
C THR A 634 -14.99 -12.72 8.92
N GLU A 635 -15.64 -11.68 8.39
CA GLU A 635 -15.11 -10.88 7.28
C GLU A 635 -13.93 -10.00 7.72
N PHE A 636 -13.89 -9.57 8.99
CA PHE A 636 -12.71 -8.93 9.57
C PHE A 636 -11.52 -9.88 9.56
N VAL A 637 -11.69 -11.14 9.98
CA VAL A 637 -10.60 -12.11 10.02
C VAL A 637 -9.93 -12.23 8.65
N LEU A 638 -10.71 -12.18 7.57
CA LEU A 638 -10.19 -12.16 6.21
C LEU A 638 -9.35 -10.91 5.92
N MET A 639 -9.83 -9.72 6.27
CA MET A 639 -9.08 -8.48 6.07
C MET A 639 -7.84 -8.35 6.96
N TYR A 640 -8.00 -8.68 8.24
CA TYR A 640 -6.95 -8.67 9.25
C TYR A 640 -5.78 -9.55 8.81
N LYS A 641 -6.09 -10.77 8.35
CA LYS A 641 -5.16 -11.70 7.72
C LYS A 641 -4.34 -11.05 6.62
N ASN A 642 -4.97 -10.26 5.75
CA ASN A 642 -4.31 -9.64 4.59
C ASN A 642 -3.60 -8.31 4.87
N SER A 643 -3.80 -7.67 6.02
CA SER A 643 -3.30 -6.31 6.29
C SER A 643 -2.48 -6.21 7.57
N MET A 644 -3.14 -6.29 8.72
CA MET A 644 -2.55 -5.95 10.03
C MET A 644 -1.94 -7.15 10.76
N TYR A 645 -2.37 -8.37 10.45
CA TYR A 645 -1.98 -9.56 11.19
C TYR A 645 -0.46 -9.78 11.27
N PRO A 646 0.33 -9.70 10.16
CA PRO A 646 1.78 -9.86 10.26
C PRO A 646 2.44 -8.79 11.14
N MET A 647 1.89 -7.58 11.13
CA MET A 647 2.37 -6.49 11.99
C MET A 647 2.06 -6.75 13.46
N ASP A 648 0.86 -7.23 13.76
CA ASP A 648 0.44 -7.50 15.13
C ASP A 648 1.12 -8.77 15.71
N VAL A 649 1.42 -9.78 14.89
CA VAL A 649 2.30 -10.89 15.31
C VAL A 649 3.71 -10.39 15.62
N ASN A 650 4.26 -9.50 14.79
CA ASN A 650 5.56 -8.89 15.06
C ASN A 650 5.51 -8.02 16.33
N ASN A 651 4.43 -7.26 16.54
CA ASN A 651 4.21 -6.50 17.78
C ASN A 651 4.18 -7.44 18.97
N ASN A 652 3.40 -8.52 18.93
CA ASN A 652 3.32 -9.51 20.01
C ASN A 652 4.69 -10.16 20.28
N GLN A 653 5.48 -10.41 19.24
CA GLN A 653 6.84 -10.93 19.37
C GLN A 653 7.77 -9.92 20.08
N LEU A 654 7.84 -8.69 19.58
CA LEU A 654 8.60 -7.57 20.15
C LEU A 654 8.21 -7.33 21.61
N LEU A 655 6.92 -7.19 21.84
CA LEU A 655 6.37 -6.93 23.14
C LEU A 655 6.73 -8.11 24.06
N SER A 656 6.57 -9.38 23.67
CA SER A 656 6.90 -10.55 24.52
C SER A 656 8.32 -10.51 25.10
N VAL A 657 9.29 -9.92 24.38
CA VAL A 657 10.65 -9.70 24.86
C VAL A 657 10.69 -8.67 26.00
N LEU A 658 9.90 -7.59 25.89
CA LEU A 658 9.83 -6.53 26.90
C LEU A 658 9.18 -7.00 28.22
N LEU A 659 8.12 -7.82 28.19
CA LEU A 659 7.53 -8.39 29.41
C LEU A 659 8.36 -9.54 30.01
N GLY A 660 8.99 -10.34 29.16
CA GLY A 660 9.63 -11.60 29.55
C GLY A 660 8.68 -12.80 29.48
N SER A 661 9.25 -13.99 29.40
CA SER A 661 8.53 -15.23 29.04
C SER A 661 7.41 -15.61 30.00
N ASN A 662 7.67 -15.68 31.31
CA ASN A 662 6.66 -16.07 32.29
C ASN A 662 5.45 -15.13 32.32
N TYR A 663 5.70 -13.82 32.32
CA TYR A 663 4.63 -12.80 32.29
C TYR A 663 3.82 -12.94 31.00
N TYR A 664 4.50 -13.02 29.85
CA TYR A 664 3.84 -13.16 28.56
C TYR A 664 2.95 -14.41 28.48
N LEU A 665 3.39 -15.56 29.01
CA LEU A 665 2.55 -16.76 29.07
C LEU A 665 1.32 -16.57 29.95
N ASN A 666 1.43 -15.94 31.13
CA ASN A 666 0.26 -15.64 31.97
C ASN A 666 -0.71 -14.69 31.26
N LEU A 667 -0.21 -13.69 30.54
CA LEU A 667 -1.04 -12.79 29.74
C LEU A 667 -1.77 -13.51 28.60
N LEU A 668 -1.08 -14.42 27.91
CA LEU A 668 -1.69 -15.29 26.89
C LEU A 668 -2.80 -16.16 27.48
N ILE A 669 -2.54 -16.84 28.59
CA ILE A 669 -3.55 -17.69 29.25
C ILE A 669 -4.76 -16.85 29.65
N SER A 670 -4.54 -15.71 30.33
CA SER A 670 -5.61 -14.80 30.74
C SER A 670 -6.50 -14.38 29.56
N THR A 671 -5.89 -13.97 28.46
CA THR A 671 -6.61 -13.47 27.29
C THR A 671 -7.38 -14.58 26.58
N SER A 672 -6.77 -15.75 26.39
CA SER A 672 -7.42 -16.89 25.75
C SER A 672 -8.54 -17.51 26.58
N THR A 673 -8.48 -17.41 27.91
CA THR A 673 -9.46 -18.02 28.85
C THR A 673 -10.50 -17.05 29.40
N SER A 674 -10.47 -15.79 28.95
CA SER A 674 -11.31 -14.72 29.49
C SER A 674 -11.13 -14.49 30.99
N ASN A 675 -9.94 -14.04 31.36
CA ASN A 675 -9.51 -13.78 32.74
C ASN A 675 -9.54 -15.03 33.62
N TYR A 676 -9.15 -16.19 33.08
CA TYR A 676 -9.16 -17.45 33.81
C TYR A 676 -10.56 -17.90 34.27
N LYS A 677 -11.62 -17.59 33.50
CA LYS A 677 -13.01 -17.93 33.88
C LYS A 677 -13.70 -18.93 32.96
N SER A 678 -13.47 -18.88 31.65
CA SER A 678 -14.42 -19.41 30.65
C SER A 678 -13.87 -20.55 29.79
N THR A 679 -13.19 -21.51 30.39
CA THR A 679 -12.70 -22.72 29.71
C THR A 679 -13.81 -23.75 29.46
N LYS A 680 -14.83 -23.81 30.34
CA LYS A 680 -15.96 -24.74 30.21
C LYS A 680 -16.85 -24.46 28.99
N GLU A 681 -17.07 -23.19 28.65
CA GLU A 681 -17.88 -22.78 27.49
C GLU A 681 -17.11 -22.93 26.17
N TYR A 682 -15.77 -22.99 26.21
CA TYR A 682 -14.93 -23.01 25.02
C TYR A 682 -13.69 -23.91 25.17
N ALA A 683 -13.79 -25.12 24.61
CA ALA A 683 -12.76 -26.15 24.76
C ALA A 683 -11.46 -25.90 23.97
N TYR A 684 -11.37 -24.84 23.16
CA TYR A 684 -10.19 -24.54 22.34
C TYR A 684 -9.32 -23.42 22.91
N CYS A 685 -9.61 -22.89 24.12
CA CYS A 685 -8.81 -21.81 24.75
C CYS A 685 -7.30 -22.11 24.74
N LEU A 686 -6.92 -23.31 25.16
CA LEU A 686 -5.51 -23.73 25.19
C LEU A 686 -4.93 -23.89 23.77
N SER A 687 -5.71 -24.41 22.83
CA SER A 687 -5.30 -24.55 21.44
C SER A 687 -4.96 -23.19 20.82
N ASP A 688 -5.82 -22.19 21.06
CA ASP A 688 -5.64 -20.83 20.57
C ASP A 688 -4.40 -20.18 21.21
N MET A 689 -4.24 -20.34 22.53
CA MET A 689 -3.08 -19.85 23.27
C MET A 689 -1.77 -20.43 22.73
N LEU A 690 -1.70 -21.75 22.52
CA LEU A 690 -0.53 -22.43 21.98
C LEU A 690 -0.25 -21.99 20.53
N THR A 691 -1.29 -21.77 19.72
CA THR A 691 -1.14 -21.26 18.36
C THR A 691 -0.53 -19.86 18.35
N CYS A 692 -1.01 -18.94 19.19
CA CYS A 692 -0.42 -17.60 19.35
C CYS A 692 1.06 -17.67 19.80
N LEU A 693 1.40 -18.60 20.71
CA LEU A 693 2.79 -18.80 21.13
C LEU A 693 3.66 -19.31 19.97
N ILE A 694 3.17 -20.28 19.20
CA ILE A 694 3.86 -20.80 18.02
C ILE A 694 4.11 -19.68 17.00
N TRP A 695 3.13 -18.81 16.75
CA TRP A 695 3.31 -17.64 15.88
C TRP A 695 4.46 -16.75 16.35
N VAL A 696 4.52 -16.41 17.63
CA VAL A 696 5.63 -15.62 18.19
C VAL A 696 6.97 -16.33 18.07
N LEU A 697 7.01 -17.64 18.31
CA LEU A 697 8.24 -18.44 18.23
C LEU A 697 8.75 -18.63 16.80
N GLN A 698 7.87 -18.67 15.80
CA GLN A 698 8.20 -18.95 14.41
C GLN A 698 8.30 -17.71 13.51
N PHE A 699 7.73 -16.57 13.91
CA PHE A 699 7.79 -15.36 13.10
C PHE A 699 9.25 -14.91 12.89
N ARG A 700 9.66 -14.77 11.63
CA ARG A 700 11.00 -14.32 11.22
C ARG A 700 10.84 -13.19 10.21
N ASN A 701 11.36 -12.02 10.53
CA ASN A 701 11.31 -10.85 9.65
C ASN A 701 12.74 -10.33 9.46
N ASN A 702 13.60 -11.08 8.77
CA ASN A 702 15.00 -10.69 8.60
C ASN A 702 15.21 -9.78 7.39
N SER A 703 14.55 -10.13 6.27
CA SER A 703 14.63 -9.39 5.02
C SER A 703 13.40 -9.67 4.16
N ASN A 704 13.12 -8.79 3.19
CA ASN A 704 12.08 -9.01 2.19
C ASN A 704 12.35 -10.29 1.39
N TYR A 705 13.61 -10.62 1.14
CA TYR A 705 14.00 -11.84 0.43
C TYR A 705 13.56 -13.12 1.16
N GLU A 706 13.86 -13.23 2.46
CA GLU A 706 13.45 -14.40 3.25
C GLU A 706 11.93 -14.48 3.39
N LYS A 707 11.26 -13.33 3.52
CA LYS A 707 9.79 -13.26 3.51
C LYS A 707 9.21 -13.79 2.19
N CYS A 708 9.74 -13.36 1.05
CA CYS A 708 9.37 -13.88 -0.27
C CYS A 708 9.63 -15.37 -0.40
N ARG A 709 10.80 -15.85 0.07
CA ARG A 709 11.16 -17.27 0.02
C ARG A 709 10.14 -18.11 0.78
N LYS A 710 9.80 -17.71 2.01
CA LYS A 710 8.76 -18.37 2.81
C LYS A 710 7.42 -18.37 2.07
N PHE A 711 7.00 -17.22 1.55
CA PHE A 711 5.77 -17.10 0.78
C PHE A 711 5.74 -18.05 -0.43
N ALA A 712 6.81 -18.09 -1.22
CA ALA A 712 6.90 -18.91 -2.42
C ALA A 712 6.90 -20.41 -2.10
N ILE A 713 7.62 -20.85 -1.06
CA ILE A 713 7.62 -22.25 -0.58
C ILE A 713 6.20 -22.69 -0.22
N GLN A 714 5.49 -21.87 0.56
CA GLN A 714 4.12 -22.16 1.01
C GLN A 714 3.15 -22.29 -0.17
N ASN A 715 3.21 -21.40 -1.16
CA ASN A 715 2.34 -21.45 -2.33
C ASN A 715 2.68 -22.59 -3.31
N LEU A 716 3.96 -22.93 -3.49
CA LEU A 716 4.37 -24.10 -4.29
C LEU A 716 3.90 -25.43 -3.71
N ILE A 717 3.75 -25.51 -2.39
CA ILE A 717 3.18 -26.68 -1.71
C ILE A 717 1.65 -26.66 -1.82
N ALA A 718 1.03 -25.50 -1.63
CA ALA A 718 -0.43 -25.37 -1.67
C ALA A 718 -1.02 -25.54 -3.08
N ASN A 719 -0.36 -25.04 -4.12
CA ASN A 719 -0.81 -25.11 -5.51
C ASN A 719 0.18 -25.91 -6.37
N ARG A 720 -0.27 -27.08 -6.86
CA ARG A 720 0.53 -28.01 -7.67
C ARG A 720 0.72 -27.59 -9.12
N ASN A 721 -0.13 -26.69 -9.60
CA ASN A 721 -0.21 -26.32 -11.01
C ASN A 721 0.23 -24.86 -11.22
N ILE A 722 1.01 -24.31 -10.29
CA ILE A 722 1.47 -22.92 -10.40
C ILE A 722 2.52 -22.79 -11.52
N LEU A 723 2.28 -21.83 -12.41
CA LEU A 723 3.20 -21.51 -13.51
C LEU A 723 4.27 -20.52 -13.06
N LEU A 724 5.38 -20.46 -13.80
CA LEU A 724 6.46 -19.50 -13.54
C LEU A 724 5.94 -18.06 -13.52
N ASP A 725 5.18 -17.67 -14.54
CA ASP A 725 4.65 -16.31 -14.65
C ASP A 725 3.62 -16.01 -13.57
N GLU A 726 2.84 -17.01 -13.13
CA GLU A 726 1.88 -16.86 -12.03
C GLU A 726 2.59 -16.61 -10.69
N LEU A 727 3.56 -17.45 -10.31
CA LEU A 727 4.30 -17.24 -9.06
C LEU A 727 5.12 -15.95 -9.09
N LYS A 728 5.73 -15.62 -10.23
CA LYS A 728 6.45 -14.37 -10.41
C LYS A 728 5.52 -13.16 -10.25
N LEU A 729 4.35 -13.19 -10.89
CA LEU A 729 3.34 -12.14 -10.76
C LEU A 729 2.93 -11.97 -9.30
N ILE A 730 2.66 -13.07 -8.59
CA ILE A 730 2.30 -13.03 -7.17
C ILE A 730 3.40 -12.38 -6.31
N LEU A 731 4.68 -12.68 -6.58
CA LEU A 731 5.80 -12.10 -5.83
C LEU A 731 6.05 -10.61 -6.17
N VAL A 732 5.64 -10.15 -7.36
CA VAL A 732 5.85 -8.79 -7.87
C VAL A 732 4.66 -7.87 -7.57
N GLU A 733 3.42 -8.34 -7.70
CA GLU A 733 2.18 -7.54 -7.49
C GLU A 733 2.04 -7.03 -6.06
N ASP A 734 2.55 -7.78 -5.08
CA ASP A 734 2.54 -7.38 -3.66
C ASP A 734 3.75 -6.45 -3.29
N GLN A 735 4.45 -5.87 -4.28
CA GLN A 735 5.64 -5.00 -4.14
C GLN A 735 6.79 -5.60 -3.29
N ILE A 736 6.86 -6.92 -3.15
CA ILE A 736 7.79 -7.54 -2.20
C ILE A 736 9.21 -7.62 -2.76
N MET A 737 9.37 -7.66 -4.10
CA MET A 737 10.64 -7.96 -4.75
C MET A 737 10.67 -7.52 -6.22
N ARG A 738 11.86 -7.17 -6.74
CA ARG A 738 12.03 -6.85 -8.17
C ARG A 738 11.88 -8.11 -9.03
N GLU A 739 11.43 -7.98 -10.28
CA GLU A 739 11.19 -9.14 -11.15
C GLU A 739 12.41 -10.07 -11.31
N ALA A 740 13.61 -9.49 -11.47
CA ALA A 740 14.85 -10.25 -11.58
C ALA A 740 15.18 -11.04 -10.30
N GLU A 741 14.93 -10.45 -9.12
CA GLU A 741 15.13 -11.10 -7.83
C GLU A 741 14.09 -12.21 -7.62
N ALA A 742 12.84 -11.99 -8.03
CA ALA A 742 11.78 -12.99 -7.97
C ALA A 742 12.12 -14.21 -8.82
N LEU A 743 12.61 -14.00 -10.06
CA LEU A 743 13.07 -15.08 -10.92
C LEU A 743 14.27 -15.83 -10.32
N SER A 744 15.24 -15.11 -9.75
CA SER A 744 16.38 -15.72 -9.06
C SER A 744 15.92 -16.60 -7.88
N LEU A 745 14.98 -16.11 -7.07
CA LEU A 745 14.41 -16.85 -5.95
C LEU A 745 13.65 -18.09 -6.41
N ILE A 746 12.83 -17.98 -7.45
CA ILE A 746 12.07 -19.12 -7.98
C ILE A 746 13.04 -20.20 -8.50
N ASN A 747 14.09 -19.81 -9.22
CA ASN A 747 15.12 -20.74 -9.69
C ASN A 747 15.95 -21.35 -8.54
N GLU A 748 16.09 -20.63 -7.43
CA GLU A 748 16.72 -21.14 -6.22
C GLU A 748 15.91 -22.30 -5.61
N ILE A 749 14.59 -22.15 -5.49
CA ILE A 749 13.74 -23.06 -4.70
C ILE A 749 12.96 -24.08 -5.52
N ALA A 750 12.77 -23.87 -6.82
CA ALA A 750 11.91 -24.69 -7.67
C ALA A 750 12.59 -25.10 -8.98
N PHE A 751 11.99 -26.08 -9.67
CA PHE A 751 12.33 -26.49 -11.02
C PHE A 751 11.06 -26.68 -11.86
N THR A 752 11.15 -26.47 -13.17
CA THR A 752 10.03 -26.67 -14.09
C THR A 752 9.87 -28.13 -14.47
N THR A 753 8.62 -28.60 -14.57
CA THR A 753 8.28 -29.99 -14.92
C THR A 753 7.22 -30.05 -16.02
N GLY A 754 7.28 -31.08 -16.86
CA GLY A 754 6.31 -31.35 -17.92
C GLY A 754 6.41 -30.43 -19.14
N LYS A 755 5.52 -30.64 -20.11
CA LYS A 755 5.41 -29.79 -21.32
C LYS A 755 4.83 -28.41 -21.00
N ASP A 756 4.00 -28.32 -19.96
CA ASP A 756 3.30 -27.11 -19.53
C ASP A 756 4.12 -26.22 -18.58
N LYS A 757 5.38 -26.60 -18.28
CA LYS A 757 6.33 -25.84 -17.45
C LYS A 757 5.84 -25.50 -16.02
N PHE A 758 5.06 -26.38 -15.39
CA PHE A 758 4.65 -26.22 -13.99
C PHE A 758 5.85 -26.22 -13.05
N LEU A 759 5.82 -25.37 -12.03
CA LEU A 759 6.87 -25.34 -11.01
C LEU A 759 6.67 -26.43 -9.96
N LYS A 760 7.77 -27.07 -9.57
CA LYS A 760 7.82 -28.01 -8.46
C LYS A 760 8.91 -27.59 -7.47
N LEU A 761 8.57 -27.60 -6.18
CA LEU A 761 9.51 -27.28 -5.11
C LEU A 761 10.64 -28.33 -5.06
N LYS A 762 11.88 -27.87 -4.88
CA LYS A 762 13.03 -28.77 -4.69
C LYS A 762 12.94 -29.45 -3.32
N PRO A 763 13.28 -30.75 -3.20
CA PRO A 763 13.06 -31.52 -1.98
C PRO A 763 13.71 -30.96 -0.71
N GLU A 764 14.87 -30.31 -0.83
CA GLU A 764 15.60 -29.68 0.27
C GLU A 764 14.84 -28.53 0.94
N TYR A 765 13.79 -27.99 0.31
CA TYR A 765 12.93 -26.94 0.87
C TYR A 765 11.64 -27.47 1.52
N TYR A 766 11.30 -28.77 1.40
CA TYR A 766 10.14 -29.32 2.12
C TYR A 766 10.21 -29.14 3.65
N PRO A 767 11.37 -29.28 4.33
CA PRO A 767 11.47 -29.03 5.78
C PRO A 767 11.20 -27.57 6.18
N ARG A 768 11.12 -26.64 5.23
CA ARG A 768 10.79 -25.22 5.47
C ARG A 768 9.29 -24.93 5.37
N PHE A 769 8.45 -25.93 5.08
CA PHE A 769 6.98 -25.78 5.16
C PHE A 769 6.56 -25.38 6.57
N ASP A 770 5.74 -24.34 6.67
CA ASP A 770 5.30 -23.78 7.94
C ASP A 770 3.77 -23.88 8.08
N TYR A 771 3.31 -24.91 8.77
CA TYR A 771 1.88 -25.18 8.94
C TYR A 771 1.11 -24.05 9.63
N TYR A 772 1.72 -23.35 10.59
CA TYR A 772 1.04 -22.34 11.42
C TYR A 772 1.02 -20.95 10.79
N PHE A 773 1.74 -20.75 9.69
CA PHE A 773 1.76 -19.50 8.94
C PHE A 773 1.00 -19.67 7.62
N ASP A 774 -0.29 -19.99 7.74
CA ASP A 774 -1.23 -20.15 6.64
C ASP A 774 -1.56 -18.82 5.93
N ASP A 775 -1.23 -17.68 6.53
CA ASP A 775 -1.38 -16.36 5.90
C ASP A 775 -0.43 -16.15 4.72
N TYR A 776 0.61 -16.98 4.60
CA TYR A 776 1.45 -17.04 3.41
C TYR A 776 0.90 -17.99 2.32
N ILE A 777 -0.22 -18.67 2.58
CA ILE A 777 -0.85 -19.61 1.65
C ILE A 777 -2.08 -18.94 1.03
N ARG A 778 -2.10 -18.72 -0.29
CA ARG A 778 -3.33 -18.37 -1.03
C ARG A 778 -4.22 -19.61 -1.16
N GLY A 779 -4.73 -20.15 -0.05
CA GLY A 779 -5.48 -21.41 0.01
C GLY A 779 -5.66 -22.01 1.42
N ASP A 780 -6.08 -23.27 1.49
CA ASP A 780 -6.34 -23.99 2.74
C ASP A 780 -5.07 -24.73 3.23
N SER A 781 -4.67 -24.48 4.48
CA SER A 781 -3.55 -25.15 5.16
C SER A 781 -3.66 -26.68 5.17
N GLN A 782 -4.88 -27.23 5.20
CA GLN A 782 -5.11 -28.68 5.14
C GLN A 782 -4.84 -29.23 3.74
N VAL A 783 -5.17 -28.47 2.70
CA VAL A 783 -4.85 -28.82 1.31
C VAL A 783 -3.34 -28.78 1.11
N ALA A 784 -2.67 -27.75 1.63
CA ALA A 784 -1.20 -27.66 1.59
C ALA A 784 -0.53 -28.83 2.33
N LEU A 785 -1.05 -29.21 3.50
CA LEU A 785 -0.54 -30.35 4.26
C LEU A 785 -0.71 -31.68 3.50
N LYS A 786 -1.90 -31.91 2.94
CA LYS A 786 -2.16 -33.08 2.08
C LYS A 786 -1.20 -33.12 0.90
N ASN A 787 -0.99 -31.97 0.26
CA ASN A 787 -0.09 -31.87 -0.88
C ASN A 787 1.37 -32.16 -0.52
N LEU A 788 1.84 -31.65 0.62
CA LEU A 788 3.15 -31.96 1.18
C LEU A 788 3.31 -33.45 1.41
N ASN A 789 2.36 -34.08 2.11
CA ASN A 789 2.42 -35.50 2.46
C ASN A 789 2.48 -36.40 1.23
N GLU A 790 1.72 -36.08 0.19
CA GLU A 790 1.80 -36.79 -1.09
C GLU A 790 3.15 -36.55 -1.81
N ASN A 791 3.72 -35.34 -1.74
CA ASN A 791 5.02 -35.02 -2.34
C ASN A 791 6.18 -35.77 -1.67
N ILE A 792 6.14 -35.92 -0.34
CA ILE A 792 7.12 -36.69 0.44
C ILE A 792 6.79 -38.19 0.49
N LYS A 793 5.73 -38.63 -0.20
CA LYS A 793 5.23 -40.02 -0.22
C LYS A 793 4.94 -40.58 1.18
N SER A 794 4.37 -39.75 2.05
CA SER A 794 3.88 -40.20 3.36
C SER A 794 2.76 -41.23 3.19
N ALA A 795 2.76 -42.25 4.06
CA ALA A 795 1.70 -43.25 4.13
C ALA A 795 0.37 -42.68 4.65
N ASN A 796 0.39 -41.53 5.35
CA ASN A 796 -0.81 -40.85 5.83
C ASN A 796 -0.90 -39.42 5.23
N PRO A 797 -1.93 -39.13 4.42
CA PRO A 797 -2.11 -37.80 3.83
C PRO A 797 -2.44 -36.70 4.84
N THR A 798 -2.88 -37.04 6.06
CA THR A 798 -3.16 -36.09 7.15
C THR A 798 -2.07 -36.04 8.21
N GLN A 799 -0.91 -36.67 7.95
CA GLN A 799 0.22 -36.66 8.87
C GLN A 799 0.67 -35.23 9.16
N PHE A 800 0.80 -34.88 10.44
CA PHE A 800 1.21 -33.54 10.86
C PHE A 800 2.72 -33.36 10.59
N PRO A 801 3.17 -32.20 10.06
CA PRO A 801 4.55 -32.05 9.62
C PRO A 801 5.50 -31.88 10.81
N GLU A 802 6.78 -32.15 10.58
CA GLU A 802 7.84 -31.74 11.51
C GLU A 802 7.85 -30.22 11.71
N PRO A 803 8.45 -29.71 12.81
CA PRO A 803 8.69 -28.28 12.95
C PRO A 803 9.41 -27.71 11.73
N ALA A 804 9.01 -26.51 11.30
CA ALA A 804 9.64 -25.85 10.16
C ALA A 804 11.11 -25.51 10.49
N VAL A 805 12.01 -25.63 9.52
CA VAL A 805 13.37 -25.09 9.62
C VAL A 805 13.27 -23.56 9.51
N LEU A 806 13.50 -22.88 10.63
CA LEU A 806 13.37 -21.43 10.74
C LEU A 806 14.69 -20.73 10.46
N ASP A 807 14.61 -19.57 9.82
CA ASP A 807 15.76 -18.69 9.68
C ASP A 807 16.21 -18.14 11.06
N ARG A 808 17.43 -17.61 11.11
CA ARG A 808 17.98 -17.00 12.33
C ARG A 808 17.15 -15.78 12.73
N LEU A 809 17.05 -15.48 14.02
CA LEU A 809 16.49 -14.19 14.43
C LEU A 809 17.57 -13.13 14.23
N THR A 810 17.17 -11.87 14.03
CA THR A 810 18.15 -10.79 14.15
C THR A 810 18.64 -10.73 15.61
N PRO A 811 19.87 -10.25 15.87
CA PRO A 811 20.47 -10.32 17.21
C PRO A 811 19.59 -9.74 18.32
N GLN A 812 18.88 -8.64 18.05
CA GLN A 812 17.97 -8.01 19.01
C GLN A 812 16.78 -8.88 19.43
N PHE A 813 16.38 -9.83 18.58
CA PHE A 813 15.23 -10.72 18.81
C PHE A 813 15.63 -12.12 19.28
N GLU A 814 16.91 -12.50 19.36
CA GLU A 814 17.33 -13.84 19.83
C GLU A 814 16.80 -14.18 21.23
N VAL A 815 16.49 -13.18 22.06
CA VAL A 815 15.86 -13.32 23.38
C VAL A 815 14.51 -14.03 23.34
N ILE A 816 13.79 -14.01 22.20
CA ILE A 816 12.53 -14.76 22.02
C ILE A 816 12.72 -16.25 22.30
N ASN A 817 13.90 -16.80 22.00
CA ASN A 817 14.17 -18.22 22.23
C ASN A 817 14.16 -18.58 23.73
N ASN A 818 14.17 -17.61 24.66
CA ASN A 818 14.00 -17.85 26.09
C ASN A 818 12.61 -18.41 26.42
N HIS A 819 11.60 -18.22 25.58
CA HIS A 819 10.31 -18.88 25.74
C HIS A 819 10.42 -20.41 25.72
N PHE A 820 11.42 -20.99 25.02
CA PHE A 820 11.69 -22.43 25.07
C PHE A 820 12.26 -22.90 26.40
N ASN A 821 12.68 -21.99 27.27
CA ASN A 821 13.30 -22.32 28.55
C ASN A 821 12.33 -22.10 29.73
N GLU A 822 11.15 -21.56 29.46
CA GLU A 822 10.16 -21.17 30.47
C GLU A 822 9.48 -22.38 31.12
N PRO A 823 9.67 -22.65 32.43
CA PRO A 823 9.12 -23.84 33.09
C PRO A 823 7.60 -23.98 32.99
N LEU A 824 6.86 -22.86 33.04
CA LEU A 824 5.39 -22.87 32.90
C LEU A 824 4.93 -23.49 31.57
N LEU A 825 5.69 -23.33 30.49
CA LEU A 825 5.39 -23.98 29.22
C LEU A 825 5.42 -25.50 29.37
N TYR A 826 6.41 -26.03 30.09
CA TYR A 826 6.59 -27.47 30.28
C TYR A 826 5.58 -28.08 31.24
N ASP A 827 5.11 -27.32 32.23
CA ASP A 827 3.98 -27.73 33.09
C ASP A 827 2.70 -27.93 32.25
N ILE A 828 2.44 -27.02 31.29
CA ILE A 828 1.31 -27.12 30.35
C ILE A 828 1.51 -28.32 29.42
N VAL A 829 2.71 -28.47 28.83
CA VAL A 829 3.05 -29.60 27.95
C VAL A 829 2.84 -30.93 28.67
N PHE A 830 3.37 -31.07 29.88
CA PHE A 830 3.22 -32.29 30.69
C PHE A 830 1.75 -32.59 30.94
N SER A 831 0.97 -31.60 31.36
CA SER A 831 -0.46 -31.76 31.64
C SER A 831 -1.26 -32.22 30.42
N VAL A 832 -1.00 -31.64 29.24
CA VAL A 832 -1.64 -32.05 27.97
C VAL A 832 -1.26 -33.48 27.60
N LEU A 833 0.02 -33.82 27.62
CA LEU A 833 0.50 -35.14 27.22
C LEU A 833 0.07 -36.23 28.22
N LEU A 834 0.00 -35.91 29.52
CA LEU A 834 -0.51 -36.81 30.54
C LEU A 834 -1.98 -37.13 30.27
N GLN A 835 -2.82 -36.11 30.07
CA GLN A 835 -4.24 -36.29 29.78
C GLN A 835 -4.47 -37.07 28.46
N TYR A 836 -3.58 -36.91 27.48
CA TYR A 836 -3.64 -37.61 26.19
C TYR A 836 -3.23 -39.08 26.28
N SER A 837 -2.12 -39.38 26.96
CA SER A 837 -1.54 -40.73 27.03
C SER A 837 -2.12 -41.59 28.16
N HIS A 838 -2.43 -40.97 29.30
CA HIS A 838 -2.86 -41.64 30.52
C HIS A 838 -4.06 -40.89 31.14
N PRO A 839 -5.25 -40.96 30.53
CA PRO A 839 -6.39 -40.11 30.91
C PRO A 839 -6.93 -40.34 32.34
N LYS A 840 -6.53 -41.45 32.98
CA LYS A 840 -6.88 -41.77 34.37
C LYS A 840 -5.90 -41.21 35.40
N PHE A 841 -4.71 -40.81 34.97
CA PHE A 841 -3.65 -40.35 35.85
C PHE A 841 -3.92 -38.91 36.28
N LYS A 842 -3.54 -38.56 37.51
CA LYS A 842 -3.71 -37.21 38.05
C LYS A 842 -2.39 -36.65 38.56
N LEU A 843 -2.13 -35.38 38.26
CA LEU A 843 -0.97 -34.69 38.82
C LEU A 843 -1.20 -34.42 40.32
N GLN A 844 -0.27 -34.84 41.18
CA GLN A 844 -0.43 -34.73 42.64
C GLN A 844 -0.31 -33.29 43.15
N SER A 845 0.49 -32.46 42.47
CA SER A 845 0.63 -31.03 42.78
C SER A 845 -0.08 -30.21 41.72
N SER A 846 -0.88 -29.24 42.14
CA SER A 846 -1.43 -28.29 41.17
C SER A 846 -0.32 -27.39 40.66
N VAL A 847 -0.23 -27.23 39.35
CA VAL A 847 0.62 -26.20 38.74
C VAL A 847 0.05 -24.85 39.19
N PRO A 848 0.79 -24.00 39.93
CA PRO A 848 0.23 -22.77 40.50
C PRO A 848 -0.46 -21.90 39.44
N ALA A 849 0.12 -21.84 38.23
CA ALA A 849 -0.45 -21.09 37.12
C ALA A 849 -1.77 -21.64 36.56
N LEU A 850 -2.06 -22.92 36.82
CA LEU A 850 -3.29 -23.59 36.43
C LEU A 850 -4.29 -23.68 37.59
N THR A 851 -4.09 -22.93 38.68
CA THR A 851 -5.05 -22.91 39.80
C THR A 851 -6.05 -21.75 39.68
N PHE A 852 -7.12 -21.96 38.92
CA PHE A 852 -8.16 -20.94 38.68
C PHE A 852 -9.55 -21.54 38.46
N GLU A 853 -10.58 -20.70 38.39
CA GLU A 853 -11.96 -21.16 38.19
C GLU A 853 -12.09 -21.96 36.88
N ASN A 854 -12.66 -23.16 36.96
CA ASN A 854 -12.77 -24.07 35.80
C ASN A 854 -11.43 -24.50 35.19
N SER A 855 -10.31 -24.48 35.93
CA SER A 855 -9.01 -24.96 35.45
C SER A 855 -9.03 -26.42 34.96
N ASP A 856 -9.91 -27.26 35.52
CA ASP A 856 -10.12 -28.64 35.09
C ASP A 856 -10.61 -28.76 33.63
N TYR A 857 -11.12 -27.67 33.06
CA TYR A 857 -11.54 -27.59 31.66
C TYR A 857 -10.51 -26.87 30.77
N PHE A 858 -9.44 -26.32 31.34
CA PHE A 858 -8.38 -25.66 30.58
C PHE A 858 -7.62 -26.67 29.73
N ILE A 859 -7.30 -27.83 30.31
CA ILE A 859 -6.83 -28.99 29.54
C ILE A 859 -8.09 -29.70 29.02
N PRO A 860 -8.27 -29.84 27.69
CA PRO A 860 -9.46 -30.50 27.16
C PRO A 860 -9.52 -31.97 27.56
N LYS A 861 -10.73 -32.50 27.74
CA LYS A 861 -10.94 -33.90 28.16
C LYS A 861 -10.45 -34.90 27.12
N PHE A 862 -10.08 -36.10 27.59
CA PHE A 862 -9.74 -37.23 26.72
C PHE A 862 -10.83 -37.52 25.69
N GLY A 863 -10.42 -37.94 24.50
CA GLY A 863 -11.32 -38.22 23.36
C GLY A 863 -11.86 -36.97 22.65
N SER A 864 -11.62 -35.76 23.17
CA SER A 864 -12.04 -34.53 22.50
C SER A 864 -11.08 -34.12 21.37
N LYS A 865 -11.64 -33.58 20.28
CA LYS A 865 -10.86 -32.95 19.20
C LYS A 865 -9.96 -31.80 19.71
N GLY A 866 -10.37 -31.13 20.77
CA GLY A 866 -9.59 -30.08 21.42
C GLY A 866 -8.29 -30.62 22.02
N LEU A 867 -8.32 -31.78 22.70
CA LEU A 867 -7.13 -32.39 23.28
C LEU A 867 -6.16 -32.88 22.21
N GLU A 868 -6.66 -33.52 21.14
CA GLU A 868 -5.82 -33.94 20.00
C GLU A 868 -5.11 -32.73 19.36
N THR A 869 -5.81 -31.62 19.21
CA THR A 869 -5.24 -30.38 18.66
C THR A 869 -4.18 -29.78 19.60
N CYS A 870 -4.45 -29.75 20.90
CA CYS A 870 -3.46 -29.32 21.89
C CYS A 870 -2.22 -30.23 21.89
N ALA A 871 -2.40 -31.55 21.79
CA ALA A 871 -1.32 -32.53 21.70
C ALA A 871 -0.42 -32.27 20.48
N ARG A 872 -1.00 -31.98 19.30
CA ARG A 872 -0.26 -31.55 18.10
C ARG A 872 0.61 -30.32 18.41
N HIS A 873 0.01 -29.29 19.00
CA HIS A 873 0.70 -28.03 19.27
C HIS A 873 1.84 -28.18 20.28
N VAL A 874 1.64 -28.89 21.39
CA VAL A 874 2.69 -29.08 22.40
C VAL A 874 3.84 -29.95 21.88
N LEU A 875 3.55 -31.00 21.11
CA LEU A 875 4.59 -31.81 20.46
C LEU A 875 5.37 -30.99 19.42
N TYR A 876 4.68 -30.13 18.66
CA TYR A 876 5.33 -29.21 17.74
C TYR A 876 6.29 -28.26 18.45
N ILE A 877 5.85 -27.63 19.55
CA ILE A 877 6.66 -26.73 20.38
C ILE A 877 7.86 -27.48 20.98
N LEU A 878 7.68 -28.69 21.49
CA LEU A 878 8.77 -29.54 21.98
C LEU A 878 9.81 -29.82 20.89
N GLY A 879 9.37 -30.17 19.69
CA GLY A 879 10.25 -30.37 18.55
C GLY A 879 11.03 -29.10 18.18
N MET A 880 10.38 -27.94 18.20
CA MET A 880 11.06 -26.64 18.00
C MET A 880 12.12 -26.37 19.08
N ALA A 881 11.76 -26.57 20.35
CA ALA A 881 12.64 -26.33 21.49
C ALA A 881 13.88 -27.22 21.47
N LEU A 882 13.70 -28.51 21.14
CA LEU A 882 14.78 -29.49 21.01
C LEU A 882 15.70 -29.17 19.85
N ARG A 883 15.14 -28.88 18.67
CA ARG A 883 15.93 -28.48 17.51
C ARG A 883 16.76 -27.25 17.83
N HIS A 884 16.16 -26.22 18.44
CA HIS A 884 16.88 -25.02 18.86
C HIS A 884 18.00 -25.34 19.85
N PHE A 885 17.72 -26.20 20.83
CA PHE A 885 18.71 -26.59 21.83
C PHE A 885 19.94 -27.26 21.23
N VAL A 886 19.71 -28.32 20.44
CA VAL A 886 20.75 -29.17 19.85
C VAL A 886 21.57 -28.42 18.81
N THR A 887 20.94 -27.58 17.99
CA THR A 887 21.63 -26.91 16.86
C THR A 887 22.26 -25.58 17.23
N LYS A 888 21.81 -24.92 18.30
CA LYS A 888 22.26 -23.56 18.65
C LYS A 888 22.57 -23.41 20.14
N LYS A 889 21.60 -23.66 21.02
CA LYS A 889 21.71 -23.24 22.42
C LYS A 889 22.92 -23.87 23.11
N ILE A 890 23.14 -25.17 22.95
CA ILE A 890 24.24 -25.87 23.64
C ILE A 890 25.60 -25.20 23.40
N TYR A 891 25.88 -24.80 22.15
CA TYR A 891 27.15 -24.15 21.78
C TYR A 891 27.28 -22.70 22.28
N SER A 892 26.19 -22.11 22.78
CA SER A 892 26.18 -20.77 23.38
C SER A 892 26.27 -20.78 24.91
N LEU A 893 26.23 -21.95 25.54
CA LEU A 893 26.33 -22.08 27.00
C LEU A 893 27.79 -21.96 27.44
N SER A 894 28.04 -21.52 28.68
CA SER A 894 29.37 -21.56 29.30
C SER A 894 29.90 -22.99 29.40
N ASP A 895 31.22 -23.18 29.33
CA ASP A 895 31.88 -24.49 29.43
C ASP A 895 31.50 -25.27 30.69
N GLU A 896 31.31 -24.58 31.82
CA GLU A 896 30.86 -25.18 33.08
C GLU A 896 29.47 -25.79 32.93
N LEU A 897 28.52 -25.00 32.41
CA LEU A 897 27.15 -25.45 32.19
C LEU A 897 27.10 -26.60 31.16
N GLN A 898 27.85 -26.51 30.05
CA GLN A 898 27.96 -27.60 29.07
C GLN A 898 28.46 -28.90 29.73
N SER A 899 29.49 -28.80 30.58
CA SER A 899 30.07 -29.96 31.29
C SER A 899 29.11 -30.55 32.33
N SER A 900 28.24 -29.73 32.93
CA SER A 900 27.25 -30.15 33.92
C SER A 900 25.98 -30.79 33.34
N ILE A 901 25.64 -30.49 32.08
CA ILE A 901 24.36 -30.93 31.47
C ILE A 901 24.24 -32.46 31.43
N VAL A 902 25.28 -33.17 30.98
CA VAL A 902 25.21 -34.63 30.84
C VAL A 902 25.08 -35.35 32.19
N PRO A 903 25.85 -34.99 33.25
CA PRO A 903 25.59 -35.47 34.61
C PRO A 903 24.15 -35.20 35.08
N THR A 904 23.65 -33.98 34.91
CA THR A 904 22.28 -33.61 35.32
C THR A 904 21.22 -34.42 34.59
N ILE A 905 21.39 -34.65 33.28
CA ILE A 905 20.51 -35.52 32.48
C ILE A 905 20.48 -36.94 33.06
N LYS A 906 21.64 -37.53 33.38
CA LYS A 906 21.70 -38.89 33.94
C LYS A 906 20.91 -38.99 35.24
N SER A 907 21.05 -38.00 36.12
CA SER A 907 20.37 -38.01 37.41
C SER A 907 18.86 -37.73 37.29
N LEU A 908 18.43 -36.85 36.38
CA LEU A 908 17.00 -36.63 36.09
C LEU A 908 16.35 -37.86 35.45
N LEU A 909 17.06 -38.58 34.57
CA LEU A 909 16.59 -39.86 34.03
C LEU A 909 16.50 -40.96 35.10
N ALA A 910 17.32 -40.88 36.15
CA ALA A 910 17.20 -41.71 37.35
C ALA A 910 16.04 -41.28 38.29
N LYS A 911 15.29 -40.23 37.90
CA LYS A 911 14.12 -39.70 38.60
C LYS A 911 14.40 -39.19 40.01
N ASP A 912 15.58 -38.63 40.23
CA ASP A 912 15.94 -38.00 41.51
C ASP A 912 15.19 -36.66 41.70
N PRO A 913 14.21 -36.58 42.63
CA PRO A 913 13.41 -35.37 42.83
C PRO A 913 14.17 -34.25 43.57
N SER A 914 15.38 -34.51 44.09
CA SER A 914 16.18 -33.50 44.80
C SER A 914 16.88 -32.51 43.85
N ILE A 915 16.92 -32.82 42.56
CA ILE A 915 17.64 -32.04 41.57
C ILE A 915 16.81 -30.88 41.08
N LYS A 916 17.27 -29.66 41.36
CA LYS A 916 16.77 -28.45 40.72
C LYS A 916 17.49 -28.28 39.39
N ALA A 917 16.76 -28.50 38.30
CA ALA A 917 17.26 -28.23 36.97
C ALA A 917 17.36 -26.73 36.71
N GLU A 918 18.43 -26.33 36.02
CA GLU A 918 18.45 -25.04 35.33
C GLU A 918 17.31 -24.98 34.30
N PRO A 919 16.70 -23.81 34.05
CA PRO A 919 15.61 -23.65 33.10
C PRO A 919 16.14 -23.74 31.67
N LEU A 920 16.50 -24.94 31.25
CA LEU A 920 16.91 -25.27 29.89
C LEU A 920 15.87 -26.20 29.29
N SER A 921 15.51 -25.97 28.03
CA SER A 921 14.50 -26.77 27.34
C SER A 921 14.70 -28.28 27.47
N ILE A 922 15.94 -28.78 27.32
CA ILE A 922 16.25 -30.21 27.47
C ILE A 922 16.06 -30.71 28.91
N LEU A 923 16.35 -29.89 29.92
CA LEU A 923 16.24 -30.28 31.32
C LEU A 923 14.79 -30.21 31.79
N ASN A 924 14.02 -29.21 31.33
CA ASN A 924 12.59 -29.11 31.59
C ASN A 924 11.81 -30.31 31.01
N ILE A 925 12.25 -30.89 29.89
CA ILE A 925 11.68 -32.14 29.35
C ILE A 925 11.88 -33.32 30.31
N LEU A 926 12.97 -33.29 31.08
CA LEU A 926 13.33 -34.35 32.04
C LEU A 926 12.89 -34.03 33.47
N GLN A 927 12.24 -32.88 33.69
CA GLN A 927 11.66 -32.54 34.98
C GLN A 927 10.70 -33.64 35.42
N VAL A 928 10.85 -34.03 36.69
CA VAL A 928 10.11 -35.16 37.28
C VAL A 928 8.84 -34.64 37.94
N TYR A 929 7.71 -35.23 37.59
CA TYR A 929 6.40 -34.93 38.11
C TYR A 929 5.86 -36.13 38.90
N GLN A 930 5.21 -35.84 40.03
CA GLN A 930 4.50 -36.84 40.83
C GLN A 930 3.07 -37.00 40.32
N VAL A 931 2.75 -38.22 39.92
CA VAL A 931 1.48 -38.57 39.28
C VAL A 931 0.80 -39.68 40.07
N GLU A 932 -0.43 -39.45 40.49
CA GLU A 932 -1.29 -40.45 41.11
C GLU A 932 -1.86 -41.39 40.04
N THR A 933 -1.68 -42.68 40.26
CA THR A 933 -2.20 -43.78 39.44
C THR A 933 -3.04 -44.74 40.31
N GLU A 934 -3.70 -45.71 39.68
CA GLU A 934 -4.43 -46.77 40.41
C GLU A 934 -3.51 -47.59 41.34
N ASP A 935 -2.21 -47.65 41.03
CA ASP A 935 -1.18 -48.41 41.77
C ASP A 935 -0.36 -47.55 42.75
N GLY A 936 -0.72 -46.28 42.93
CA GLY A 936 -0.03 -45.32 43.83
C GLY A 936 0.65 -44.18 43.09
N VAL A 937 1.64 -43.55 43.72
CA VAL A 937 2.37 -42.41 43.13
C VAL A 937 3.48 -42.91 42.22
N GLN A 938 3.45 -42.47 40.96
CA GLN A 938 4.50 -42.70 39.98
C GLN A 938 5.24 -41.39 39.67
N LEU A 939 6.54 -41.51 39.38
CA LEU A 939 7.37 -40.41 38.91
C LEU A 939 7.46 -40.49 37.39
N LEU A 940 7.00 -39.45 36.69
CA LEU A 940 7.02 -39.37 35.23
C LEU A 940 7.66 -38.06 34.77
N ASN A 941 8.26 -38.06 33.59
CA ASN A 941 8.71 -36.85 32.90
C ASN A 941 8.08 -36.75 31.50
N ILE A 942 8.33 -35.67 30.76
CA ILE A 942 7.75 -35.48 29.42
C ILE A 942 8.27 -36.53 28.44
N LEU A 943 9.53 -36.94 28.55
CA LEU A 943 10.11 -37.98 27.70
C LEU A 943 9.44 -39.35 27.90
N ASP A 944 9.01 -39.68 29.12
CA ASP A 944 8.20 -40.86 29.41
C ASP A 944 6.88 -40.80 28.65
N LEU A 945 6.17 -39.68 28.73
CA LEU A 945 4.89 -39.49 28.06
C LEU A 945 5.02 -39.54 26.53
N VAL A 946 6.04 -38.91 25.96
CA VAL A 946 6.33 -38.99 24.51
C VAL A 946 6.62 -40.43 24.09
N SER A 947 7.39 -41.18 24.89
CA SER A 947 7.70 -42.58 24.63
C SER A 947 6.45 -43.47 24.72
N ASP A 948 5.57 -43.21 25.69
CA ASP A 948 4.31 -43.92 25.85
C ASP A 948 3.35 -43.60 24.68
N ILE A 949 3.25 -42.34 24.25
CA ILE A 949 2.48 -41.95 23.06
C ILE A 949 2.98 -42.69 21.83
N ASN A 950 4.30 -42.80 21.62
CA ASN A 950 4.87 -43.53 20.48
C ASN A 950 4.45 -45.01 20.43
N LYS A 951 4.08 -45.61 21.58
CA LYS A 951 3.54 -46.98 21.63
C LYS A 951 2.05 -47.03 21.39
N ILE A 952 1.32 -46.04 21.93
CA ILE A 952 -0.13 -45.95 21.83
C ILE A 952 -0.54 -45.68 20.39
N ILE A 953 0.18 -44.79 19.70
CA ILE A 953 -0.15 -44.38 18.33
C ILE A 953 0.55 -45.29 17.32
N GLY A 954 -0.18 -45.75 16.31
CA GLY A 954 0.39 -46.48 15.19
C GLY A 954 1.21 -45.58 14.25
N ASP A 955 2.01 -46.20 13.38
CA ASP A 955 2.87 -45.48 12.41
C ASP A 955 2.09 -44.53 11.50
N ASN A 956 0.83 -44.85 11.21
CA ASN A 956 -0.07 -44.07 10.36
C ASN A 956 -0.83 -42.97 11.11
N HIS A 957 -0.65 -42.82 12.43
CA HIS A 957 -1.29 -41.74 13.19
C HIS A 957 -0.72 -40.38 12.79
N ASP A 958 -1.53 -39.32 12.84
CA ASP A 958 -1.12 -37.99 12.41
C ASP A 958 0.03 -37.39 13.23
N LEU A 959 0.09 -37.69 14.53
CA LEU A 959 1.17 -37.32 15.47
C LEU A 959 2.49 -38.12 15.30
N SER A 960 2.48 -39.23 14.57
CA SER A 960 3.60 -40.18 14.48
C SER A 960 4.92 -39.52 14.09
N LEU A 961 4.87 -38.57 13.12
CA LEU A 961 6.07 -37.89 12.63
C LEU A 961 6.69 -36.98 13.70
N LEU A 962 5.87 -36.22 14.43
CA LEU A 962 6.32 -35.33 15.50
C LEU A 962 6.98 -36.11 16.64
N VAL A 963 6.35 -37.20 17.07
CA VAL A 963 6.87 -38.05 18.16
C VAL A 963 8.21 -38.67 17.76
N LYS A 964 8.29 -39.24 16.54
CA LYS A 964 9.53 -39.80 16.01
C LYS A 964 10.61 -38.74 15.86
N PHE A 965 10.26 -37.53 15.41
CA PHE A 965 11.19 -36.42 15.30
C PHE A 965 11.78 -36.04 16.67
N ILE A 966 10.95 -35.94 17.72
CA ILE A 966 11.39 -35.64 19.10
C ILE A 966 12.35 -36.73 19.61
N LEU A 967 11.94 -38.00 19.52
CA LEU A 967 12.74 -39.13 20.00
C LEU A 967 14.07 -39.23 19.27
N LYS A 968 14.06 -39.11 17.93
CA LYS A 968 15.26 -39.11 17.10
C LYS A 968 16.20 -37.97 17.48
N THR A 969 15.69 -36.74 17.60
CA THR A 969 16.51 -35.56 17.92
C THR A 969 17.19 -35.70 19.29
N ILE A 970 16.48 -36.24 20.29
CA ILE A 970 17.04 -36.48 21.63
C ILE A 970 18.08 -37.61 21.62
N GLN A 971 17.85 -38.68 20.86
CA GLN A 971 18.80 -39.81 20.75
C GLN A 971 20.08 -39.41 20.02
N GLU A 972 19.98 -38.58 18.99
CA GLU A 972 21.13 -38.02 18.27
C GLU A 972 21.96 -37.07 19.15
N PHE A 973 21.32 -36.40 20.12
CA PHE A 973 21.99 -35.51 21.05
C PHE A 973 22.91 -36.25 22.04
N ASN A 974 22.46 -37.35 22.63
CA ASN A 974 23.28 -38.15 23.55
C ASN A 974 22.83 -39.62 23.63
N SER A 975 23.80 -40.56 23.60
CA SER A 975 23.52 -42.00 23.62
C SER A 975 22.83 -42.51 24.89
N VAL A 976 22.89 -41.77 26.00
CA VAL A 976 22.16 -42.09 27.24
C VAL A 976 20.66 -42.18 26.98
N PHE A 977 20.12 -41.33 26.11
CA PHE A 977 18.70 -41.35 25.75
C PHE A 977 18.32 -42.58 24.92
N THR A 978 19.21 -43.07 24.05
CA THR A 978 18.96 -44.29 23.28
C THR A 978 18.71 -45.48 24.20
N LYS A 979 19.54 -45.63 25.23
CA LYS A 979 19.37 -46.67 26.25
C LYS A 979 18.05 -46.47 27.02
N TYR A 980 17.80 -45.26 27.51
CA TYR A 980 16.60 -44.94 28.29
C TYR A 980 15.30 -45.19 27.51
N VAL A 981 15.20 -44.68 26.28
CA VAL A 981 14.01 -44.85 25.43
C VAL A 981 13.78 -46.32 25.11
N LYS A 982 14.83 -47.11 24.86
CA LYS A 982 14.72 -48.55 24.62
C LYS A 982 14.23 -49.30 25.87
N GLU A 983 14.79 -49.02 27.04
CA GLU A 983 14.35 -49.62 28.32
C GLU A 983 12.91 -49.25 28.66
N ARG A 984 12.52 -47.99 28.45
CA ARG A 984 11.11 -47.55 28.58
C ARG A 984 10.25 -48.28 27.57
N GLN A 985 10.73 -48.49 26.34
CA GLN A 985 10.01 -49.20 25.29
C GLN A 985 9.73 -50.67 25.65
N GLU A 986 10.66 -51.34 26.31
CA GLU A 986 10.53 -52.73 26.74
C GLU A 986 9.67 -52.90 28.01
N THR A 987 9.70 -51.94 28.93
CA THR A 987 9.04 -52.06 30.26
C THR A 987 7.53 -51.83 30.29
N THR A 988 6.94 -51.08 29.35
CA THR A 988 5.47 -50.81 29.36
C THR A 988 4.64 -51.96 28.76
N THR A 989 4.88 -53.22 29.16
CA THR A 989 4.27 -54.41 28.54
C THR A 989 2.86 -54.77 29.03
N THR A 990 2.21 -53.94 29.84
CA THR A 990 0.86 -54.24 30.37
C THR A 990 0.05 -52.96 30.60
N THR A 991 -0.68 -52.49 29.59
CA THR A 991 -1.94 -51.76 29.86
C THR A 991 -2.91 -51.90 28.69
N THR A 992 -3.93 -52.72 28.93
CA THR A 992 -5.12 -53.00 28.11
C THR A 992 -5.96 -51.74 27.92
N THR A 993 -5.63 -50.87 26.96
CA THR A 993 -6.45 -49.66 26.70
C THR A 993 -6.75 -49.43 25.22
N VAL A 994 -5.80 -49.63 24.30
CA VAL A 994 -6.02 -49.22 22.89
C VAL A 994 -7.05 -50.09 22.14
N ASP A 995 -7.06 -51.41 22.35
CA ASP A 995 -8.03 -52.31 21.68
C ASP A 995 -9.48 -52.18 22.21
N GLN A 996 -9.67 -51.63 23.41
CA GLN A 996 -10.99 -51.32 23.96
C GLN A 996 -11.47 -49.92 23.50
N ILE A 997 -10.55 -48.96 23.40
CA ILE A 997 -10.84 -47.57 22.98
C ILE A 997 -11.20 -47.48 21.48
N ASP A 998 -10.55 -48.26 20.61
CA ASP A 998 -10.88 -48.31 19.17
C ASP A 998 -12.25 -48.96 18.88
N LYS A 999 -12.74 -49.81 19.79
CA LYS A 999 -14.09 -50.40 19.70
C LYS A 999 -15.18 -49.42 20.18
N GLU A 1000 -14.90 -48.63 21.21
CA GLU A 1000 -15.85 -47.62 21.71
C GLU A 1000 -15.94 -46.40 20.77
N LYS A 1001 -14.81 -45.90 20.23
CA LYS A 1001 -14.80 -44.81 19.23
C LYS A 1001 -15.57 -45.14 17.95
N LYS A 1002 -15.42 -46.37 17.42
CA LYS A 1002 -16.18 -46.82 16.23
C LYS A 1002 -17.68 -46.94 16.49
N THR A 1003 -18.10 -47.11 17.74
CA THR A 1003 -19.52 -47.25 18.09
C THR A 1003 -20.15 -45.88 18.30
N GLU A 1004 -19.44 -44.91 18.90
CA GLU A 1004 -19.91 -43.52 19.08
C GLU A 1004 -19.86 -42.68 17.80
N GLU A 1005 -18.86 -42.84 16.92
CA GLU A 1005 -18.82 -42.13 15.63
C GLU A 1005 -19.95 -42.56 14.69
N ASN A 1006 -20.35 -43.83 14.72
CA ASN A 1006 -21.47 -44.34 13.94
C ASN A 1006 -22.81 -43.77 14.44
N MET A 1007 -23.02 -43.66 15.75
CA MET A 1007 -24.24 -43.03 16.30
C MET A 1007 -24.26 -41.50 16.06
N SER A 1008 -23.14 -40.80 16.24
CA SER A 1008 -23.09 -39.33 16.06
C SER A 1008 -23.25 -38.91 14.60
N ASN A 1009 -22.77 -39.69 13.64
CA ASN A 1009 -22.94 -39.40 12.22
C ASN A 1009 -24.38 -39.65 11.74
N GLU A 1010 -25.05 -40.68 12.27
CA GLU A 1010 -26.49 -40.88 12.03
C GLU A 1010 -27.32 -39.71 12.60
N ASP A 1011 -27.05 -39.28 13.84
CA ASP A 1011 -27.78 -38.17 14.46
C ASP A 1011 -27.56 -36.83 13.74
N LYS A 1012 -26.31 -36.55 13.31
CA LYS A 1012 -25.99 -35.35 12.52
C LYS A 1012 -26.62 -35.38 11.13
N MET A 1013 -26.70 -36.56 10.50
CA MET A 1013 -27.36 -36.74 9.20
C MET A 1013 -28.88 -36.56 9.33
N ILE A 1014 -29.49 -37.09 10.40
CA ILE A 1014 -30.91 -36.90 10.71
C ILE A 1014 -31.23 -35.42 11.00
N GLU A 1015 -30.38 -34.72 11.75
CA GLU A 1015 -30.59 -33.29 12.05
C GLU A 1015 -30.37 -32.39 10.82
N ALA A 1016 -29.38 -32.69 9.98
CA ALA A 1016 -29.17 -32.00 8.71
C ALA A 1016 -30.35 -32.19 7.74
N LEU A 1017 -30.92 -33.40 7.69
CA LEU A 1017 -32.13 -33.69 6.91
C LEU A 1017 -33.36 -32.95 7.47
N LYS A 1018 -33.50 -32.84 8.80
CA LYS A 1018 -34.54 -32.03 9.44
C LYS A 1018 -34.42 -30.55 9.09
N LYS A 1019 -33.23 -29.95 9.23
CA LYS A 1019 -32.98 -28.54 8.89
C LYS A 1019 -33.22 -28.26 7.42
N ARG A 1020 -32.83 -29.17 6.53
CA ARG A 1020 -33.10 -29.06 5.08
C ARG A 1020 -34.59 -29.16 4.77
N LYS A 1021 -35.33 -30.00 5.49
CA LYS A 1021 -36.79 -30.13 5.35
C LYS A 1021 -37.52 -28.88 5.84
N GLU A 1022 -37.15 -28.35 7.01
CA GLU A 1022 -37.70 -27.09 7.55
C GLU A 1022 -37.39 -25.89 6.64
N MET A 1023 -36.19 -25.84 6.05
CA MET A 1023 -35.80 -24.78 5.11
C MET A 1023 -36.62 -24.88 3.81
N ASN A 1024 -36.86 -26.08 3.29
CA ASN A 1024 -37.70 -26.31 2.12
C ASN A 1024 -39.19 -26.02 2.40
N GLU A 1025 -39.70 -26.35 3.58
CA GLU A 1025 -41.07 -26.02 4.00
C GLU A 1025 -41.27 -24.50 4.16
N LYS A 1026 -40.27 -23.78 4.68
CA LYS A 1026 -40.27 -22.31 4.72
C LYS A 1026 -40.21 -21.66 3.34
N LEU A 1027 -39.42 -22.22 2.42
CA LEU A 1027 -39.36 -21.78 1.03
C LEU A 1027 -40.69 -22.02 0.29
N GLN A 1028 -41.38 -23.13 0.56
CA GLN A 1028 -42.71 -23.41 0.00
C GLN A 1028 -43.84 -22.57 0.60
N GLN A 1029 -43.68 -22.05 1.82
CA GLN A 1029 -44.64 -21.10 2.43
C GLN A 1029 -44.42 -19.65 1.97
N GLN A 1030 -43.26 -19.36 1.37
CA GLN A 1030 -42.92 -18.05 0.82
C GLN A 1030 -43.15 -17.95 -0.71
N SER A 1031 -43.43 -19.07 -1.38
CA SER A 1031 -43.94 -19.15 -2.76
C SER A 1031 -45.45 -19.30 -2.79
#